data_AF-A0A2H5B186-F1
#
_entry.id   AF-A0A2H5B186-F1
#
_cell.length_a   1.000
_cell.length_b   1.000
_cell.length_c   1.000
_cell.angle_alpha   90.00
_cell.angle_beta   90.00
_cell.angle_gamma   90.00
#
_symmetry.space_group_name_H-M   'P 1'
#
loop_
_entity.id
_entity.type
_entity.pdbx_description
1 polymer ?
#
loop_
_entity_poly.entity_id
_entity_poly.type
_entity_poly.pdbx_seq_one_letter_code
_entity_poly.pdbx_strand_id
1 'polypeptide(L)'
;MTAQLGALVDQFAGTALNSAVWNQSSAGAVGIDAPGRAYVTVSAAYPALGSGPWDGTGQAVYAKVTPAPAGAGGAGVQTLFKVQLDGNNSAYLVVRPGVSFQAFVYNAGTASAVNLPAYDPTAHAWWRIRETGGSFVFEAGPDGAAWSTLATLAHTWPVTAVSFFYIAGTFDGTLGGAAYLEHLNTPLGAAGTLPAWPRISFGVAFNVGGTQSGTPYWTDLTARLRDSWTATQAGRQYELDAVQSGTATVTLDTTDGALDPTNPAGPYYGMIRPFRRARLAATWPPSRNWLPQGLANGTSTADTQLTGGSRTVATAAPAPTGHTRAVAWSYPVFSGSVSCGLGATTAAFTSCDQDAVPVLGQPGQAPGQQWTFSVYASIATGGPAGLQLSGRISWYRQDGTRITPSDSAPVTLPTAPGWTRITVTAAAPAGAVWARVSLISPATTVTTVAGTVYLTGWQFEQSATVSPWTDPGGTFALWGGYVERWRQRWPKGVAYGTVEVGCVDALAGIARLTLQPSLQQTLAALGPSMMYAFNEPAGATQFADATGRRTARLPLAAPSGAGSATITSGTTVQGAGSVGNAGPVVTITNPNPGQIVSQAGMYIGPPPSGPFGPPATGGWTRIICFRTTVTPSNRMALWTSFAPGAAGGTGSKAYIELFIDSSGHFNAALSNADGSATSSFGVSDVFCPNGAWHIGIVQLSSDGKTFTVACDNFGYQDSTTGDFHPTGCTTESIGGLVIGSASYLLYSGDLAYAVEIPYEINNDRAFDIGVGFSLGWSGDTSTQRAQRILTMAGYPGQLASLDGVEVMGPANLAGQNAGAALQVVADSEAGQVYADPSGVVTLAGRRWRYLQATPAVVFGDGPGEVPYLGDVSVDLDPDHVYNTVQVTNQVGAGAEQPPDTFASNSVSAGEYFPSSLARTINVQDQGEPLYAAQYLAGQYAEPQPRVSRVTVDPSSNPGLWPALLGLSFGTRARLNRRPNASPNAIQLDTYVEQLEWKGDDQGQLQLSLQQSAAAPYSGWLIAAALHTTLAAPATAGASTVTLAALTGSAANSAASVLPGGTVLTVGYGTAGAETVTVAPGGVATTTPGYTSVAVTLTAPLARSHVAGEAVCQPLPAGVTLPGTAAYPASLDPAATLTATGGPRAAY
;
A
#
# COMPACT_ATOMS: atom_id res chain seq x y z
N MET A 1 18.57 54.64 6.25
CA MET A 1 19.13 53.59 5.37
C MET A 1 18.09 53.32 4.30
N THR A 2 18.45 53.48 3.03
CA THR A 2 17.57 53.19 1.89
C THR A 2 17.29 51.68 1.87
N ALA A 3 16.07 51.26 1.57
CA ALA A 3 15.74 49.83 1.49
C ALA A 3 16.46 49.19 0.29
N GLN A 4 16.84 47.92 0.41
CA GLN A 4 17.58 47.20 -0.64
C GLN A 4 16.69 46.92 -1.86
N LEU A 5 17.25 47.02 -3.06
CA LEU A 5 16.53 46.76 -4.32
C LEU A 5 15.97 45.33 -4.39
N GLY A 6 16.64 44.35 -3.80
CA GLY A 6 16.13 42.98 -3.68
C GLY A 6 14.87 42.85 -2.80
N ALA A 7 14.58 43.84 -1.95
CA ALA A 7 13.38 43.90 -1.12
C ALA A 7 12.18 44.57 -1.82
N LEU A 8 12.37 45.14 -3.02
CA LEU A 8 11.27 45.57 -3.88
C LEU A 8 10.58 44.33 -4.44
N VAL A 9 9.59 43.82 -3.74
CA VAL A 9 8.83 42.61 -4.09
C VAL A 9 7.38 42.93 -4.40
N ASP A 10 6.86 42.39 -5.49
CA ASP A 10 5.42 42.49 -5.79
C ASP A 10 4.98 41.35 -6.72
N GLN A 11 3.98 40.59 -6.29
CA GLN A 11 3.31 39.57 -7.10
C GLN A 11 2.15 40.14 -7.92
N PHE A 12 1.82 41.43 -7.75
CA PHE A 12 0.72 42.11 -8.42
C PHE A 12 -0.66 41.49 -8.11
N ALA A 13 -0.83 40.96 -6.89
CA ALA A 13 -2.02 40.19 -6.50
C ALA A 13 -3.28 41.04 -6.24
N GLY A 14 -3.14 42.36 -6.10
CA GLY A 14 -4.26 43.28 -5.87
C GLY A 14 -5.08 43.56 -7.14
N THR A 15 -6.30 44.08 -7.00
CA THR A 15 -7.12 44.53 -8.15
C THR A 15 -6.73 45.93 -8.64
N ALA A 16 -5.83 46.60 -7.94
CA ALA A 16 -5.27 47.90 -8.28
C ALA A 16 -3.79 47.94 -7.91
N LEU A 17 -3.06 48.84 -8.57
CA LEU A 17 -1.63 49.00 -8.35
C LEU A 17 -1.36 49.56 -6.95
N ASN A 18 -0.40 48.98 -6.22
CA ASN A 18 0.01 49.50 -4.92
C ASN A 18 0.77 50.81 -5.08
N SER A 19 0.06 51.93 -4.96
CA SER A 19 0.62 53.28 -5.16
C SER A 19 1.68 53.68 -4.13
N ALA A 20 1.79 52.97 -2.99
CA ALA A 20 2.85 53.20 -2.02
C ALA A 20 4.20 52.63 -2.49
N VAL A 21 4.17 51.49 -3.20
CA VAL A 21 5.36 50.84 -3.77
C VAL A 21 5.67 51.41 -5.15
N TRP A 22 4.64 51.59 -5.97
CA TRP A 22 4.71 52.00 -7.37
C TRP A 22 4.45 53.51 -7.56
N ASN A 23 5.06 54.31 -6.69
CA ASN A 23 4.83 55.76 -6.57
C ASN A 23 5.45 56.61 -7.71
N GLN A 24 6.20 56.00 -8.63
CA GLN A 24 6.76 56.66 -9.83
C GLN A 24 6.06 56.20 -11.12
N SER A 25 4.85 55.64 -11.02
CA SER A 25 4.11 55.12 -12.18
C SER A 25 3.38 56.21 -12.96
N SER A 26 3.33 56.07 -14.28
CA SER A 26 2.63 56.99 -15.19
C SER A 26 1.11 56.92 -15.01
N ALA A 27 0.48 58.05 -14.75
CA ALA A 27 -0.96 58.12 -14.55
C ALA A 27 -1.75 57.73 -15.80
N GLY A 28 -2.75 56.87 -15.65
CA GLY A 28 -3.69 56.48 -16.71
C GLY A 28 -3.14 55.54 -17.79
N ALA A 29 -1.88 55.09 -17.67
CA ALA A 29 -1.23 54.21 -18.65
C ALA A 29 -0.61 52.95 -18.02
N VAL A 30 -0.80 52.74 -16.72
CA VAL A 30 -0.30 51.62 -15.94
C VAL A 30 -1.39 51.14 -14.99
N GLY A 31 -1.51 49.83 -14.84
CA GLY A 31 -2.48 49.26 -13.90
C GLY A 31 -2.30 47.76 -13.72
N ILE A 32 -3.27 47.13 -13.06
CA ILE A 32 -3.36 45.68 -12.96
C ILE A 32 -4.35 45.20 -14.02
N ASP A 33 -3.91 44.27 -14.87
CA ASP A 33 -4.73 43.65 -15.92
C ASP A 33 -5.57 42.52 -15.33
N ALA A 34 -4.92 41.68 -14.52
CA ALA A 34 -5.52 40.64 -13.69
C ALA A 34 -4.63 40.41 -12.45
N PRO A 35 -5.16 39.86 -11.34
CA PRO A 35 -4.33 39.48 -10.20
C PRO A 35 -3.14 38.63 -10.66
N GLY A 36 -1.93 39.05 -10.32
CA GLY A 36 -0.69 38.42 -10.78
C GLY A 36 0.04 39.17 -11.90
N ARG A 37 -0.59 40.18 -12.52
CA ARG A 37 -0.10 40.80 -13.76
C ARG A 37 -0.37 42.30 -13.83
N ALA A 38 0.70 43.09 -13.80
CA ALA A 38 0.65 44.52 -14.12
C ALA A 38 0.83 44.76 -15.63
N TYR A 39 0.20 45.81 -16.16
CA TYR A 39 0.34 46.26 -17.55
C TYR A 39 0.90 47.67 -17.64
N VAL A 40 1.60 47.95 -18.75
CA VAL A 40 2.02 49.28 -19.19
C VAL A 40 1.61 49.45 -20.66
N THR A 41 0.74 50.42 -20.94
CA THR A 41 0.21 50.65 -22.29
C THR A 41 1.26 51.27 -23.21
N VAL A 42 1.36 50.82 -24.45
CA VAL A 42 2.29 51.41 -25.43
C VAL A 42 1.83 52.81 -25.84
N SER A 43 2.73 53.80 -25.69
CA SER A 43 2.49 55.19 -26.11
C SER A 43 3.79 55.88 -26.54
N ALA A 44 3.68 56.92 -27.37
CA ALA A 44 4.80 57.79 -27.72
C ALA A 44 5.38 58.58 -26.52
N ALA A 45 4.65 58.63 -25.40
CA ALA A 45 5.11 59.25 -24.15
C ALA A 45 5.98 58.33 -23.27
N TYR A 46 6.18 57.05 -23.66
CA TYR A 46 6.94 56.06 -22.89
C TYR A 46 6.49 55.93 -21.42
N PRO A 47 5.21 55.59 -21.16
CA PRO A 47 4.73 55.37 -19.80
C PRO A 47 5.52 54.26 -19.11
N ALA A 48 5.62 54.40 -17.79
CA ALA A 48 6.43 53.54 -16.93
C ALA A 48 5.65 53.10 -15.70
N LEU A 49 5.73 51.81 -15.37
CA LEU A 49 5.49 51.28 -14.02
C LEU A 49 6.77 51.50 -13.21
N GLY A 50 6.74 52.32 -12.16
CA GLY A 50 7.95 52.80 -11.50
C GLY A 50 7.88 52.84 -9.98
N SER A 51 9.00 52.58 -9.32
CA SER A 51 9.16 52.66 -7.86
C SER A 51 10.17 53.74 -7.41
N GLY A 52 10.01 54.21 -6.18
CA GLY A 52 10.95 55.15 -5.52
C GLY A 52 12.34 54.55 -5.32
N PRO A 53 13.33 55.30 -4.81
CA PRO A 53 14.72 54.86 -4.85
C PRO A 53 15.03 53.72 -3.84
N TRP A 54 15.89 52.80 -4.26
CA TRP A 54 16.38 51.63 -3.52
C TRP A 54 17.92 51.58 -3.55
N ASP A 55 18.53 50.92 -2.57
CA ASP A 55 19.95 50.61 -2.62
C ASP A 55 20.19 49.36 -3.49
N GLY A 56 20.82 49.55 -4.65
CA GLY A 56 21.15 48.51 -5.62
C GLY A 56 22.48 47.81 -5.39
N THR A 57 23.26 48.17 -4.36
CA THR A 57 24.62 47.65 -4.13
C THR A 57 24.61 46.13 -3.89
N GLY A 58 25.21 45.36 -4.79
CA GLY A 58 25.22 43.89 -4.75
C GLY A 58 23.83 43.24 -4.86
N GLN A 59 22.80 44.00 -5.27
CA GLN A 59 21.42 43.53 -5.34
C GLN A 59 21.04 43.11 -6.77
N ALA A 60 19.95 42.37 -6.87
CA ALA A 60 19.32 42.05 -8.14
C ALA A 60 17.86 42.50 -8.16
N VAL A 61 17.36 42.79 -9.36
CA VAL A 61 15.93 42.88 -9.65
C VAL A 61 15.58 41.95 -10.79
N TYR A 62 14.53 41.16 -10.63
CA TYR A 62 14.04 40.24 -11.65
C TYR A 62 12.53 40.15 -11.69
N ALA A 63 12.00 39.75 -12.85
CA ALA A 63 10.56 39.52 -13.05
C ALA A 63 10.33 38.67 -14.30
N LYS A 64 9.11 38.16 -14.45
CA LYS A 64 8.63 37.62 -15.72
C LYS A 64 8.11 38.76 -16.59
N VAL A 65 8.58 38.79 -17.83
CA VAL A 65 8.38 39.89 -18.77
C VAL A 65 7.63 39.38 -20.00
N THR A 66 6.51 40.01 -20.31
CA THR A 66 5.86 39.85 -21.62
C THR A 66 5.96 41.18 -22.37
N PRO A 67 6.82 41.26 -23.40
CA PRO A 67 6.96 42.47 -24.20
C PRO A 67 5.67 42.84 -24.91
N ALA A 68 5.47 44.13 -25.15
CA ALA A 68 4.34 44.58 -25.95
C ALA A 68 4.44 44.01 -27.38
N PRO A 69 3.33 43.56 -27.98
CA PRO A 69 3.35 43.05 -29.35
C PRO A 69 3.67 44.16 -30.35
N ALA A 70 4.31 43.81 -31.47
CA ALA A 70 4.70 44.77 -32.51
C ALA A 70 3.52 45.44 -33.27
N GLY A 71 2.29 44.92 -33.13
CA GLY A 71 1.13 45.37 -33.91
C GLY A 71 1.27 45.09 -35.42
N ALA A 72 0.20 45.29 -36.19
CA ALA A 72 0.26 45.20 -37.65
C ALA A 72 0.87 46.49 -38.22
N GLY A 73 2.20 46.52 -38.40
CA GLY A 73 2.89 47.56 -39.16
C GLY A 73 3.95 48.41 -38.44
N GLY A 74 4.59 47.98 -37.34
CA GLY A 74 5.62 48.79 -36.68
C GLY A 74 6.78 47.98 -36.09
N ALA A 75 8.00 48.32 -36.49
CA ALA A 75 9.26 47.80 -35.93
C ALA A 75 9.76 48.65 -34.72
N GLY A 76 8.98 49.66 -34.31
CA GLY A 76 9.38 50.67 -33.34
C GLY A 76 8.78 50.57 -31.94
N VAL A 77 8.00 49.52 -31.64
CA VAL A 77 7.55 49.21 -30.27
C VAL A 77 8.74 48.73 -29.42
N GLN A 78 8.85 49.25 -28.20
CA GLN A 78 9.92 48.93 -27.26
C GLN A 78 9.34 48.55 -25.90
N THR A 79 9.91 47.52 -25.27
CA THR A 79 9.70 47.21 -23.86
C THR A 79 11.04 47.24 -23.14
N LEU A 80 11.12 48.00 -22.05
CA LEU A 80 12.34 48.19 -21.26
C LEU A 80 12.15 47.71 -19.82
N PHE A 81 13.17 47.04 -19.29
CA PHE A 81 13.29 46.68 -17.88
C PHE A 81 14.54 47.36 -17.32
N LYS A 82 14.35 48.37 -16.46
CA LYS A 82 15.34 49.42 -16.21
C LYS A 82 15.56 49.68 -14.72
N VAL A 83 16.83 49.90 -14.38
CA VAL A 83 17.28 50.47 -13.11
C VAL A 83 17.93 51.83 -13.40
N GLN A 84 17.58 52.87 -12.66
CA GLN A 84 17.96 54.25 -13.00
C GLN A 84 18.28 55.07 -11.74
N LEU A 85 19.41 55.79 -11.77
CA LEU A 85 19.73 56.80 -10.75
C LEU A 85 19.13 58.16 -11.15
N ASP A 86 19.36 58.59 -12.39
CA ASP A 86 18.90 59.87 -12.94
C ASP A 86 18.82 59.83 -14.48
N GLY A 87 18.52 60.95 -15.14
CA GLY A 87 18.39 61.03 -16.61
C GLY A 87 19.65 60.66 -17.40
N ASN A 88 20.83 60.68 -16.78
CA ASN A 88 22.13 60.43 -17.40
C ASN A 88 22.75 59.10 -16.98
N ASN A 89 22.22 58.43 -15.95
CA ASN A 89 22.78 57.22 -15.34
C ASN A 89 21.72 56.11 -15.20
N SER A 90 21.84 55.04 -15.99
CA SER A 90 20.89 53.92 -15.96
C SER A 90 21.43 52.62 -16.55
N ALA A 91 20.81 51.49 -16.21
CA ALA A 91 21.09 50.17 -16.77
C ALA A 91 19.77 49.48 -17.15
N TYR A 92 19.65 48.91 -18.36
CA TYR A 92 18.41 48.27 -18.79
C TYR A 92 18.55 47.22 -19.90
N LEU A 93 17.59 46.30 -19.91
CA LEU A 93 17.26 45.44 -21.05
C LEU A 93 16.19 46.11 -21.91
N VAL A 94 16.31 46.02 -23.23
CA VAL A 94 15.28 46.47 -24.17
C VAL A 94 15.06 45.44 -25.25
N VAL A 95 13.80 45.12 -25.50
CA VAL A 95 13.39 44.32 -26.65
C VAL A 95 12.54 45.17 -27.60
N ARG A 96 12.81 44.97 -28.88
CA ARG A 96 12.03 45.45 -30.01
C ARG A 96 11.55 44.20 -30.74
N PRO A 97 10.30 43.74 -30.51
CA PRO A 97 9.84 42.45 -31.02
C PRO A 97 10.04 42.35 -32.54
N GLY A 98 10.65 41.25 -32.99
CA GLY A 98 10.97 41.03 -34.41
C GLY A 98 12.19 41.82 -34.95
N VAL A 99 12.87 42.61 -34.12
CA VAL A 99 13.98 43.48 -34.54
C VAL A 99 15.25 43.23 -33.75
N SER A 100 15.24 43.42 -32.42
CA SER A 100 16.46 43.37 -31.60
C SER A 100 16.18 43.15 -30.12
N PHE A 101 17.07 42.44 -29.44
CA PHE A 101 17.16 42.39 -27.98
C PHE A 101 18.53 42.92 -27.54
N GLN A 102 18.59 43.89 -26.65
CA GLN A 102 19.81 44.62 -26.31
C GLN A 102 19.92 44.92 -24.81
N ALA A 103 21.15 45.02 -24.30
CA ALA A 103 21.45 45.54 -22.96
C ALA A 103 22.19 46.89 -23.06
N PHE A 104 21.90 47.81 -22.16
CA PHE A 104 22.49 49.14 -22.09
C PHE A 104 22.96 49.49 -20.68
N VAL A 105 24.10 50.19 -20.56
CA VAL A 105 24.47 50.98 -19.38
C VAL A 105 24.87 52.39 -19.82
N TYR A 106 24.26 53.40 -19.24
CA TYR A 106 24.59 54.81 -19.42
C TYR A 106 25.46 55.30 -18.26
N ASN A 107 26.59 55.91 -18.57
CA ASN A 107 27.47 56.58 -17.63
C ASN A 107 27.58 58.05 -18.03
N ALA A 108 27.04 58.95 -17.20
CA ALA A 108 27.03 60.40 -17.46
C ALA A 108 26.53 60.77 -18.88
N GLY A 109 25.46 60.11 -19.35
CA GLY A 109 24.86 60.34 -20.66
C GLY A 109 25.50 59.57 -21.82
N THR A 110 26.61 58.86 -21.59
CA THR A 110 27.28 58.03 -22.62
C THR A 110 26.83 56.58 -22.53
N ALA A 111 26.29 56.02 -23.62
CA ALA A 111 25.75 54.66 -23.68
C ALA A 111 26.83 53.61 -24.03
N SER A 112 26.89 52.54 -23.25
CA SER A 112 27.51 51.26 -23.65
C SER A 112 26.40 50.26 -23.94
N ALA A 113 26.39 49.68 -25.15
CA ALA A 113 25.31 48.81 -25.62
C ALA A 113 25.85 47.49 -26.19
N VAL A 114 25.14 46.38 -25.94
CA VAL A 114 25.45 45.06 -26.50
C VAL A 114 24.19 44.45 -27.09
N ASN A 115 24.31 43.91 -28.30
CA ASN A 115 23.28 43.06 -28.90
C ASN A 115 23.26 41.71 -28.21
N LEU A 116 22.10 41.30 -27.73
CA LEU A 116 21.88 39.99 -27.11
C LEU A 116 21.44 38.98 -28.18
N PRO A 117 21.41 37.67 -27.86
CA PRO A 117 20.81 36.67 -28.74
C PRO A 117 19.38 37.06 -29.16
N ALA A 118 18.93 36.53 -30.29
CA ALA A 118 17.57 36.75 -30.77
C ALA A 118 16.56 36.48 -29.65
N TYR A 119 15.57 37.37 -29.50
CA TYR A 119 14.60 37.24 -28.42
C TYR A 119 13.73 36.00 -28.60
N ASP A 120 13.90 35.02 -27.72
CA ASP A 120 13.01 33.88 -27.57
C ASP A 120 12.05 34.13 -26.39
N PRO A 121 10.74 34.23 -26.61
CA PRO A 121 9.77 34.52 -25.55
C PRO A 121 9.65 33.41 -24.49
N THR A 122 10.15 32.19 -24.77
CA THR A 122 10.20 31.08 -23.83
C THR A 122 11.54 31.03 -23.11
N ALA A 123 12.67 31.09 -23.81
CA ALA A 123 13.98 31.04 -23.16
C ALA A 123 14.33 32.33 -22.39
N HIS A 124 13.74 33.46 -22.78
CA HIS A 124 13.94 34.77 -22.15
C HIS A 124 12.65 35.30 -21.49
N ALA A 125 11.79 34.42 -20.99
CA ALA A 125 10.54 34.82 -20.32
C ALA A 125 10.78 35.62 -19.03
N TRP A 126 11.90 35.41 -18.36
CA TRP A 126 12.31 36.09 -17.14
C TRP A 126 13.58 36.89 -17.35
N TRP A 127 13.59 38.13 -16.87
CA TRP A 127 14.72 39.04 -17.01
C TRP A 127 15.26 39.41 -15.64
N ARG A 128 16.58 39.52 -15.52
CA ARG A 128 17.27 39.97 -14.31
C ARG A 128 18.39 40.95 -14.61
N ILE A 129 18.46 41.99 -13.78
CA ILE A 129 19.59 42.91 -13.70
C ILE A 129 20.19 42.77 -12.31
N ARG A 130 21.47 42.44 -12.23
CA ARG A 130 22.19 42.23 -10.98
C ARG A 130 23.44 43.08 -10.94
N GLU A 131 23.65 43.80 -9.83
CA GLU A 131 24.85 44.58 -9.60
C GLU A 131 25.94 43.69 -8.98
N THR A 132 27.15 43.77 -9.51
CA THR A 132 28.32 43.11 -8.96
C THR A 132 29.55 44.01 -9.04
N GLY A 133 29.76 44.81 -8.00
CA GLY A 133 31.04 45.47 -7.75
C GLY A 133 31.51 46.39 -8.88
N GLY A 134 30.63 47.27 -9.36
CA GLY A 134 30.94 48.23 -10.43
C GLY A 134 30.52 47.79 -11.84
N SER A 135 29.72 46.73 -11.94
CA SER A 135 29.13 46.26 -13.20
C SER A 135 27.70 45.78 -12.99
N PHE A 136 26.88 45.93 -14.03
CA PHE A 136 25.58 45.27 -14.13
C PHE A 136 25.70 44.02 -15.00
N VAL A 137 25.25 42.90 -14.45
CA VAL A 137 25.07 41.64 -15.17
C VAL A 137 23.61 41.56 -15.63
N PHE A 138 23.43 41.34 -16.92
CA PHE A 138 22.13 41.20 -17.57
C PHE A 138 21.89 39.73 -17.89
N GLU A 139 20.81 39.19 -17.37
CA GLU A 139 20.53 37.76 -17.39
C GLU A 139 19.09 37.52 -17.84
N ALA A 140 18.85 36.40 -18.50
CA ALA A 140 17.50 35.95 -18.80
C ALA A 140 17.34 34.45 -18.53
N GLY A 141 16.10 34.01 -18.36
CA GLY A 141 15.78 32.62 -18.05
C GLY A 141 14.35 32.25 -18.42
N PRO A 142 14.04 30.95 -18.51
CA PRO A 142 12.69 30.48 -18.80
C PRO A 142 11.74 30.55 -17.59
N ASP A 143 12.28 30.57 -16.37
CA ASP A 143 11.52 30.27 -15.15
C ASP A 143 11.84 31.16 -13.93
N GLY A 144 12.72 32.14 -14.05
CA GLY A 144 13.08 33.02 -12.93
C GLY A 144 13.96 32.38 -11.86
N ALA A 145 14.46 31.17 -12.10
CA ALA A 145 15.37 30.44 -11.24
C ALA A 145 16.68 30.07 -11.97
N ALA A 146 16.58 29.60 -13.22
CA ALA A 146 17.72 29.36 -14.10
C ALA A 146 18.08 30.63 -14.89
N TRP A 147 19.33 31.06 -14.80
CA TRP A 147 19.78 32.32 -15.37
C TRP A 147 20.93 32.12 -16.34
N SER A 148 20.73 32.53 -17.59
CA SER A 148 21.79 32.66 -18.59
C SER A 148 22.29 34.09 -18.57
N THR A 149 23.60 34.27 -18.35
CA THR A 149 24.23 35.59 -18.50
C THR A 149 24.28 35.97 -19.97
N LEU A 150 23.60 37.05 -20.33
CA LEU A 150 23.54 37.56 -21.70
C LEU A 150 24.59 38.65 -21.93
N ALA A 151 24.85 39.49 -20.93
CA ALA A 151 25.88 40.54 -20.99
C ALA A 151 26.34 40.95 -19.60
N THR A 152 27.51 41.58 -19.52
CA THR A 152 28.01 42.29 -18.34
C THR A 152 28.59 43.63 -18.79
N LEU A 153 28.16 44.73 -18.18
CA LEU A 153 28.58 46.09 -18.56
C LEU A 153 28.93 46.90 -17.32
N ALA A 154 30.03 47.65 -17.39
CA ALA A 154 30.52 48.46 -16.28
C ALA A 154 29.70 49.74 -16.07
N HIS A 155 29.57 50.16 -14.81
CA HIS A 155 28.99 51.44 -14.41
C HIS A 155 29.98 52.25 -13.56
N THR A 156 29.87 53.58 -13.58
CA THR A 156 30.78 54.49 -12.85
C THR A 156 30.06 55.40 -11.86
N TRP A 157 28.81 55.10 -11.54
CA TRP A 157 27.94 55.93 -10.70
C TRP A 157 27.47 55.17 -9.45
N PRO A 158 27.15 55.85 -8.35
CA PRO A 158 26.73 55.19 -7.12
C PRO A 158 25.34 54.55 -7.29
N VAL A 159 25.24 53.26 -7.00
CA VAL A 159 23.98 52.47 -7.10
C VAL A 159 23.11 52.54 -5.85
N THR A 160 23.37 53.47 -4.94
CA THR A 160 22.78 53.51 -3.58
C THR A 160 21.36 54.09 -3.50
N ALA A 161 20.81 54.61 -4.60
CA ALA A 161 19.50 55.26 -4.65
C ALA A 161 18.84 55.14 -6.04
N VAL A 162 18.78 53.92 -6.57
CA VAL A 162 18.23 53.62 -7.89
C VAL A 162 16.73 53.34 -7.86
N SER A 163 15.99 53.87 -8.82
CA SER A 163 14.60 53.52 -9.09
C SER A 163 14.51 52.37 -10.10
N PHE A 164 13.50 51.52 -9.94
CA PHE A 164 13.14 50.51 -10.93
C PHE A 164 12.01 51.05 -11.82
N PHE A 165 12.13 50.81 -13.13
CA PHE A 165 11.13 51.15 -14.13
C PHE A 165 10.90 50.01 -15.12
N TYR A 166 9.64 49.70 -15.39
CA TYR A 166 9.21 48.87 -16.50
C TYR A 166 8.41 49.73 -17.49
N ILE A 167 8.88 49.83 -18.74
CA ILE A 167 8.45 50.87 -19.68
C ILE A 167 7.98 50.21 -20.98
N ALA A 168 6.89 50.73 -21.55
CA ALA A 168 6.45 50.38 -22.90
C ALA A 168 6.23 51.65 -23.73
N GLY A 169 6.80 51.71 -24.93
CA GLY A 169 6.69 52.89 -25.78
C GLY A 169 6.92 52.61 -27.26
N THR A 170 6.70 53.62 -28.09
CA THR A 170 6.92 53.57 -29.55
C THR A 170 7.57 54.86 -30.03
N PHE A 171 8.44 54.76 -31.05
CA PHE A 171 8.99 55.92 -31.78
C PHE A 171 8.49 56.00 -33.24
N ASP A 172 7.71 55.03 -33.70
CA ASP A 172 7.13 54.96 -35.06
C ASP A 172 5.62 55.20 -35.10
N GLY A 173 4.98 55.44 -33.95
CA GLY A 173 3.60 55.91 -33.84
C GLY A 173 2.55 54.81 -33.74
N THR A 174 2.92 53.53 -33.61
CA THR A 174 1.98 52.43 -33.34
C THR A 174 1.46 52.51 -31.91
N LEU A 175 0.22 53.00 -31.75
CA LEU A 175 -0.44 53.15 -30.46
C LEU A 175 -1.42 52.01 -30.21
N GLY A 176 -1.56 51.60 -28.94
CA GLY A 176 -2.40 50.47 -28.53
C GLY A 176 -1.63 49.16 -28.44
N GLY A 177 -1.95 48.36 -27.41
CA GLY A 177 -1.15 47.23 -26.94
C GLY A 177 -0.50 47.53 -25.58
N ALA A 178 -0.10 46.49 -24.85
CA ALA A 178 0.51 46.62 -23.54
C ALA A 178 1.66 45.62 -23.34
N ALA A 179 2.66 46.03 -22.56
CA ALA A 179 3.66 45.12 -22.02
C ALA A 179 3.23 44.70 -20.61
N TYR A 180 3.54 43.47 -20.21
CA TYR A 180 3.13 42.92 -18.92
C TYR A 180 4.32 42.53 -18.05
N LEU A 181 4.18 42.72 -16.74
CA LEU A 181 5.14 42.36 -15.71
C LEU A 181 4.46 41.48 -14.66
N GLU A 182 5.08 40.35 -14.32
CA GLU A 182 4.60 39.41 -13.29
C GLU A 182 5.76 39.06 -12.34
N HIS A 183 5.46 38.77 -11.07
CA HIS A 183 6.42 38.23 -10.08
C HIS A 183 7.72 39.03 -9.89
N LEU A 184 7.65 40.32 -9.55
CA LEU A 184 8.83 41.12 -9.28
C LEU A 184 9.53 40.67 -7.98
N ASN A 185 10.79 40.24 -8.10
CA ASN A 185 11.65 39.74 -7.01
C ASN A 185 11.01 38.67 -6.13
N THR A 186 10.02 37.95 -6.66
CA THR A 186 9.45 36.79 -5.98
C THR A 186 9.86 35.54 -6.75
N PRO A 187 10.55 34.58 -6.10
CA PRO A 187 10.83 33.31 -6.76
C PRO A 187 9.51 32.61 -7.05
N LEU A 188 9.52 31.71 -8.03
CA LEU A 188 8.46 30.74 -8.25
C LEU A 188 8.49 29.68 -7.11
N GLY A 189 8.29 30.12 -5.87
CA GLY A 189 8.22 29.30 -4.66
C GLY A 189 6.81 29.27 -4.09
N ALA A 190 5.84 29.35 -5.00
CA ALA A 190 4.41 29.39 -4.79
C ALA A 190 3.70 28.25 -5.59
N ALA A 191 4.34 27.08 -5.80
CA ALA A 191 3.77 26.00 -6.65
C ALA A 191 3.26 26.57 -7.98
N GLY A 192 4.06 27.46 -8.59
CA GLY A 192 3.79 27.85 -9.96
C GLY A 192 4.24 26.69 -10.82
N THR A 193 3.27 25.95 -11.31
CA THR A 193 3.42 24.83 -12.23
C THR A 193 4.39 25.22 -13.36
N LEU A 194 5.66 24.80 -13.29
CA LEU A 194 6.48 24.75 -14.49
C LEU A 194 5.76 23.76 -15.41
N PRO A 195 5.20 24.17 -16.56
CA PRO A 195 4.27 23.33 -17.32
C PRO A 195 4.85 21.98 -17.74
N ALA A 196 6.18 21.88 -17.73
CA ALA A 196 6.95 20.71 -18.13
C ALA A 196 7.47 19.86 -16.94
N TRP A 197 7.08 20.15 -15.69
CA TRP A 197 7.61 19.45 -14.50
C TRP A 197 6.47 18.99 -13.58
N PRO A 198 6.61 17.84 -12.89
CA PRO A 198 5.60 17.40 -11.94
C PRO A 198 5.56 18.31 -10.73
N ARG A 199 4.37 18.49 -10.16
CA ARG A 199 4.20 19.17 -8.87
C ARG A 199 4.48 18.19 -7.74
N ILE A 200 5.52 18.43 -6.94
CA ILE A 200 5.84 17.63 -5.76
C ILE A 200 4.97 18.04 -4.58
N SER A 201 4.55 17.07 -3.77
CA SER A 201 3.88 17.30 -2.50
C SER A 201 4.46 16.42 -1.39
N PHE A 202 4.80 17.01 -0.25
CA PHE A 202 5.19 16.31 0.97
C PHE A 202 4.11 16.49 2.05
N GLY A 203 3.51 15.38 2.47
CA GLY A 203 2.43 15.36 3.45
C GLY A 203 2.81 14.59 4.71
N VAL A 204 2.43 15.09 5.88
CA VAL A 204 2.56 14.40 7.17
C VAL A 204 1.21 14.30 7.85
N ALA A 205 0.87 13.11 8.33
CA ALA A 205 -0.34 12.88 9.11
C ALA A 205 -0.03 12.79 10.60
N PHE A 206 -0.28 13.89 11.29
CA PHE A 206 -0.02 14.05 12.73
C PHE A 206 -1.00 13.32 13.64
N ASN A 207 -2.15 12.88 13.13
CA ASN A 207 -3.21 12.24 13.92
C ASN A 207 -2.95 10.76 14.20
N VAL A 208 -2.34 10.04 13.25
CA VAL A 208 -2.07 8.60 13.33
C VAL A 208 -0.60 8.30 13.57
N GLY A 209 -0.33 7.39 14.50
CA GLY A 209 0.98 6.80 14.73
C GLY A 209 1.17 5.47 13.99
N GLY A 210 2.38 4.91 14.08
CA GLY A 210 2.80 3.62 13.47
C GLY A 210 1.78 2.49 13.55
N THR A 211 1.29 2.21 14.75
CA THR A 211 0.39 1.10 15.09
C THR A 211 -1.05 1.52 15.35
N GLN A 212 -1.38 2.82 15.18
CA GLN A 212 -2.71 3.31 15.46
C GLN A 212 -3.64 3.04 14.28
N SER A 213 -4.80 2.42 14.57
CA SER A 213 -5.89 2.34 13.61
C SER A 213 -6.53 3.72 13.45
N GLY A 214 -6.79 4.13 12.21
CA GLY A 214 -7.41 5.41 11.88
C GLY A 214 -7.05 5.88 10.47
N THR A 215 -7.93 6.69 9.88
CA THR A 215 -7.67 7.33 8.59
C THR A 215 -6.56 8.37 8.75
N PRO A 216 -5.50 8.33 7.92
CA PRO A 216 -4.45 9.35 7.96
C PRO A 216 -4.99 10.70 7.49
N TYR A 217 -4.65 11.72 8.24
CA TYR A 217 -5.08 13.08 7.99
C TYR A 217 -3.88 13.89 7.50
N TRP A 218 -3.79 14.19 6.20
CA TRP A 218 -2.57 14.76 5.62
C TRP A 218 -2.50 16.28 5.82
N THR A 219 -1.46 16.74 6.51
CA THR A 219 -1.02 18.13 6.51
C THR A 219 0.06 18.30 5.45
N ASP A 220 -0.15 19.23 4.53
CA ASP A 220 0.83 19.55 3.50
C ASP A 220 1.94 20.45 4.07
N LEU A 221 3.20 20.01 3.93
CA LEU A 221 4.40 20.75 4.35
C LEU A 221 5.31 21.11 3.17
N THR A 222 4.82 20.98 1.94
CA THR A 222 5.58 21.20 0.70
C THR A 222 6.20 22.59 0.64
N ALA A 223 5.49 23.64 1.10
CA ALA A 223 6.03 25.00 1.14
C ALA A 223 7.28 25.16 2.01
N ARG A 224 7.48 24.23 2.93
CA ARG A 224 8.59 24.24 3.87
C ARG A 224 9.76 23.44 3.36
N LEU A 225 9.65 22.65 2.28
CA LEU A 225 10.79 21.93 1.71
C LEU A 225 11.93 22.90 1.37
N ARG A 226 13.14 22.55 1.79
CA ARG A 226 14.40 23.27 1.51
C ARG A 226 15.46 22.25 1.13
N ASP A 227 16.48 22.72 0.42
CA ASP A 227 17.62 21.90 -0.01
C ASP A 227 17.19 20.66 -0.81
N SER A 228 18.12 19.72 -0.99
CA SER A 228 17.84 18.43 -1.61
C SER A 228 17.11 17.48 -0.67
N TRP A 229 16.19 16.69 -1.21
CA TRP A 229 15.55 15.56 -0.56
C TRP A 229 15.81 14.26 -1.33
N THR A 230 15.69 13.15 -0.63
CA THR A 230 15.83 11.80 -1.20
C THR A 230 14.68 10.92 -0.76
N ALA A 231 14.17 10.08 -1.65
CA ALA A 231 13.14 9.10 -1.37
C ALA A 231 13.48 7.78 -2.04
N THR A 232 13.95 6.83 -1.25
CA THR A 232 14.31 5.47 -1.67
C THR A 232 13.17 4.53 -1.30
N GLN A 233 12.58 3.89 -2.30
CA GLN A 233 11.52 2.91 -2.09
C GLN A 233 12.06 1.64 -1.45
N ALA A 234 11.16 0.82 -0.86
CA ALA A 234 11.51 -0.52 -0.42
C ALA A 234 12.07 -1.31 -1.61
N GLY A 235 13.15 -2.04 -1.38
CA GLY A 235 13.83 -2.72 -2.46
C GLY A 235 15.14 -3.34 -2.01
N ARG A 236 15.91 -3.80 -2.98
CA ARG A 236 17.16 -4.53 -2.79
C ARG A 236 18.09 -4.30 -3.96
N GLN A 237 19.35 -4.67 -3.79
CA GLN A 237 20.32 -4.59 -4.87
C GLN A 237 20.13 -5.73 -5.87
N TYR A 238 19.97 -6.97 -5.37
CA TYR A 238 19.87 -8.15 -6.22
C TYR A 238 18.70 -9.08 -5.85
N GLU A 239 18.30 -9.92 -6.79
CA GLU A 239 17.08 -10.73 -6.76
C GLU A 239 17.02 -11.83 -5.69
N LEU A 240 18.13 -12.12 -5.01
CA LEU A 240 18.20 -13.07 -3.90
C LEU A 240 18.41 -12.39 -2.54
N ASP A 241 18.61 -11.08 -2.52
CA ASP A 241 18.73 -10.32 -1.28
C ASP A 241 17.37 -10.17 -0.60
N ALA A 242 17.40 -10.02 0.72
CA ALA A 242 16.22 -9.60 1.46
C ALA A 242 15.85 -8.15 1.10
N VAL A 243 14.57 -7.89 0.88
CA VAL A 243 14.06 -6.53 0.66
C VAL A 243 14.34 -5.68 1.90
N GLN A 244 15.01 -4.55 1.68
CA GLN A 244 15.29 -3.56 2.71
C GLN A 244 14.16 -2.53 2.77
N SER A 245 13.93 -1.99 3.97
CA SER A 245 12.99 -0.89 4.17
C SER A 245 13.39 0.34 3.37
N GLY A 246 12.42 0.95 2.69
CA GLY A 246 12.56 2.25 2.06
C GLY A 246 12.76 3.37 3.08
N THR A 247 13.41 4.44 2.64
CA THR A 247 13.72 5.60 3.47
C THR A 247 13.46 6.89 2.71
N ALA A 248 13.13 7.97 3.43
CA ALA A 248 13.08 9.30 2.84
C ALA A 248 13.71 10.32 3.80
N THR A 249 14.40 11.31 3.24
CA THR A 249 14.99 12.42 3.99
C THR A 249 14.56 13.72 3.34
N VAL A 250 13.96 14.61 4.13
CA VAL A 250 13.59 15.96 3.69
C VAL A 250 14.06 17.00 4.71
N THR A 251 14.43 18.18 4.25
CA THR A 251 14.70 19.33 5.11
C THR A 251 13.53 20.31 5.04
N LEU A 252 13.04 20.74 6.19
CA LEU A 252 11.92 21.67 6.31
C LEU A 252 12.35 22.98 6.98
N ASP A 253 11.85 24.10 6.47
CA ASP A 253 11.94 25.42 7.07
C ASP A 253 11.03 25.54 8.30
N THR A 254 11.62 25.96 9.41
CA THR A 254 10.95 26.24 10.67
C THR A 254 11.38 27.58 11.27
N THR A 255 11.70 28.56 10.43
CA THR A 255 12.13 29.89 10.88
C THR A 255 11.03 30.63 11.66
N ASP A 256 9.78 30.34 11.37
CA ASP A 256 8.61 30.79 12.14
C ASP A 256 8.39 30.02 13.45
N GLY A 257 9.27 29.06 13.77
CA GLY A 257 9.16 28.19 14.94
C GLY A 257 7.98 27.21 14.86
N ALA A 258 7.38 26.98 13.68
CA ALA A 258 6.18 26.17 13.59
C ALA A 258 6.41 24.69 13.89
N LEU A 259 7.57 24.15 13.49
CA LEU A 259 7.97 22.76 13.69
C LEU A 259 8.87 22.58 14.92
N ASP A 260 8.90 23.56 15.82
CA ASP A 260 9.57 23.45 17.12
C ASP A 260 8.63 22.73 18.12
N PRO A 261 9.00 21.53 18.62
CA PRO A 261 8.17 20.78 19.55
C PRO A 261 7.99 21.47 20.92
N THR A 262 8.80 22.48 21.22
CA THR A 262 8.76 23.24 22.48
C THR A 262 8.03 24.57 22.38
N ASN A 263 7.60 24.98 21.18
CA ASN A 263 6.89 26.24 20.96
C ASN A 263 5.37 26.08 21.15
N PRO A 264 4.77 26.49 22.28
CA PRO A 264 3.33 26.33 22.52
C PRO A 264 2.46 27.21 21.62
N ALA A 265 3.03 28.23 20.98
CA ALA A 265 2.34 29.07 20.00
C ALA A 265 2.42 28.49 18.57
N GLY A 266 3.21 27.43 18.36
CA GLY A 266 3.37 26.78 17.06
C GLY A 266 2.13 25.97 16.67
N PRO A 267 1.72 25.98 15.39
CA PRO A 267 0.53 25.26 14.92
C PRO A 267 0.65 23.73 15.04
N TYR A 268 1.87 23.18 15.17
CA TYR A 268 2.12 21.74 15.30
C TYR A 268 2.50 21.32 16.74
N TYR A 269 2.34 22.21 17.72
CA TYR A 269 2.67 21.94 19.11
C TYR A 269 1.92 20.71 19.67
N GLY A 270 2.63 19.83 20.38
CA GLY A 270 2.10 18.57 20.91
C GLY A 270 1.81 17.47 19.86
N MET A 271 1.85 17.82 18.57
CA MET A 271 1.58 16.93 17.44
C MET A 271 2.87 16.34 16.82
N ILE A 272 3.98 17.08 16.90
CA ILE A 272 5.32 16.64 16.45
C ILE A 272 5.77 15.46 17.33
N ARG A 273 5.65 14.25 16.79
CA ARG A 273 6.05 13.00 17.46
C ARG A 273 6.71 12.07 16.45
N PRO A 274 7.53 11.11 16.90
CA PRO A 274 7.98 10.01 16.05
C PRO A 274 6.80 9.16 15.53
N PHE A 275 7.05 8.47 14.43
CA PHE A 275 6.16 7.55 13.72
C PHE A 275 4.82 8.12 13.28
N ARG A 276 4.77 9.43 12.97
CA ARG A 276 3.65 10.03 12.22
C ARG A 276 3.74 9.61 10.76
N ARG A 277 2.62 9.27 10.13
CA ARG A 277 2.65 8.87 8.72
C ARG A 277 3.16 10.02 7.85
N ALA A 278 3.95 9.72 6.83
CA ALA A 278 4.51 10.65 5.87
C ALA A 278 4.34 10.11 4.45
N ARG A 279 4.17 11.00 3.47
CA ARG A 279 4.14 10.65 2.05
C ARG A 279 4.82 11.72 1.21
N LEU A 280 5.43 11.29 0.11
CA LEU A 280 5.92 12.13 -0.96
C LEU A 280 5.24 11.70 -2.27
N ALA A 281 4.67 12.65 -3.01
CA ALA A 281 3.93 12.38 -4.24
C ALA A 281 4.23 13.44 -5.31
N ALA A 282 3.97 13.08 -6.57
CA ALA A 282 4.14 13.92 -7.75
C ALA A 282 2.84 13.96 -8.56
N THR A 283 2.36 15.14 -8.95
CA THR A 283 1.23 15.29 -9.88
C THR A 283 1.72 15.66 -11.28
N TRP A 284 1.29 14.91 -12.31
CA TRP A 284 1.66 15.13 -13.71
C TRP A 284 0.47 14.91 -14.69
N PRO A 285 0.27 15.81 -15.68
CA PRO A 285 0.87 17.14 -15.77
C PRO A 285 0.44 18.01 -14.59
N PRO A 286 1.23 19.03 -14.22
CA PRO A 286 0.83 19.96 -13.18
C PRO A 286 -0.38 20.78 -13.67
N SER A 287 -1.31 21.07 -12.77
CA SER A 287 -2.57 21.72 -13.13
C SER A 287 -3.05 22.69 -12.06
N ARG A 288 -3.87 23.65 -12.49
CA ARG A 288 -4.61 24.57 -11.60
C ARG A 288 -5.81 23.91 -10.93
N ASN A 289 -6.26 22.77 -11.44
CA ASN A 289 -7.31 22.00 -10.81
C ASN A 289 -6.68 21.13 -9.72
N TRP A 290 -7.12 21.34 -8.48
CA TRP A 290 -6.54 20.68 -7.29
C TRP A 290 -7.27 19.38 -6.91
N LEU A 291 -8.29 18.98 -7.67
CA LEU A 291 -9.09 17.80 -7.37
C LEU A 291 -8.44 16.50 -7.87
N PRO A 292 -8.74 15.36 -7.24
CA PRO A 292 -8.38 14.05 -7.79
C PRO A 292 -8.91 13.86 -9.22
N GLN A 293 -8.08 13.30 -10.10
CA GLN A 293 -8.39 13.15 -11.54
C GLN A 293 -9.66 12.34 -11.81
N GLY A 294 -9.87 11.25 -11.06
CA GLY A 294 -11.05 10.39 -11.21
C GLY A 294 -12.35 11.13 -10.95
N LEU A 295 -12.38 11.98 -9.91
CA LEU A 295 -13.51 12.86 -9.61
C LEU A 295 -13.66 13.97 -10.66
N ALA A 296 -12.57 14.66 -11.01
CA ALA A 296 -12.57 15.75 -11.98
C ALA A 296 -13.15 15.35 -13.34
N ASN A 297 -12.77 14.15 -13.81
CA ASN A 297 -13.15 13.63 -15.12
C ASN A 297 -14.46 12.81 -15.07
N GLY A 298 -14.97 12.51 -13.87
CA GLY A 298 -16.16 11.69 -13.67
C GLY A 298 -15.96 10.21 -14.05
N THR A 299 -14.73 9.71 -13.97
CA THR A 299 -14.33 8.34 -14.35
C THR A 299 -14.20 7.39 -13.17
N SER A 300 -14.22 7.90 -11.95
CA SER A 300 -14.14 7.11 -10.72
C SER A 300 -15.07 7.67 -9.63
N THR A 301 -15.56 6.80 -8.76
CA THR A 301 -16.34 7.16 -7.56
C THR A 301 -15.55 7.00 -6.27
N ALA A 302 -14.24 6.73 -6.34
CA ALA A 302 -13.37 6.50 -5.18
C ALA A 302 -13.38 7.70 -4.21
N ASP A 303 -13.25 8.91 -4.73
CA ASP A 303 -13.18 10.15 -3.94
C ASP A 303 -14.56 10.78 -3.67
N THR A 304 -15.62 10.19 -4.25
CA THR A 304 -16.99 10.71 -4.11
C THR A 304 -17.68 10.11 -2.90
N GLN A 305 -18.36 10.94 -2.12
CA GLN A 305 -19.15 10.54 -0.96
C GLN A 305 -20.51 11.23 -0.98
N LEU A 306 -21.51 10.59 -0.37
CA LEU A 306 -22.89 11.03 -0.38
C LEU A 306 -23.44 11.15 1.04
N THR A 307 -24.33 12.12 1.28
CA THR A 307 -25.20 12.11 2.49
C THR A 307 -26.51 11.33 2.25
N GLY A 308 -26.84 11.04 0.99
CA GLY A 308 -28.00 10.26 0.61
C GLY A 308 -27.93 9.76 -0.83
N GLY A 309 -28.49 8.58 -1.08
CA GLY A 309 -28.49 7.94 -2.40
C GLY A 309 -27.29 7.02 -2.67
N SER A 310 -27.07 6.69 -3.93
CA SER A 310 -25.99 5.85 -4.43
C SER A 310 -25.21 6.52 -5.56
N ARG A 311 -23.98 6.03 -5.82
CA ARG A 311 -23.09 6.56 -6.85
C ARG A 311 -22.56 5.45 -7.75
N THR A 312 -22.52 5.71 -9.04
CA THR A 312 -21.85 4.86 -10.04
C THR A 312 -21.13 5.72 -11.08
N VAL A 313 -20.31 5.11 -11.91
CA VAL A 313 -19.78 5.75 -13.13
C VAL A 313 -20.75 5.42 -14.28
N ALA A 314 -21.21 6.44 -15.00
CA ALA A 314 -22.12 6.28 -16.12
C ALA A 314 -21.59 6.97 -17.38
N THR A 315 -22.12 6.54 -18.53
CA THR A 315 -21.94 7.25 -19.79
C THR A 315 -23.06 8.27 -19.93
N ALA A 316 -22.71 9.51 -20.24
CA ALA A 316 -23.64 10.61 -20.45
C ALA A 316 -23.37 11.29 -21.80
N ALA A 317 -24.31 12.13 -22.24
CA ALA A 317 -24.09 12.99 -23.41
C ALA A 317 -22.84 13.87 -23.19
N PRO A 318 -22.07 14.20 -24.23
CA PRO A 318 -20.84 15.00 -24.09
C PRO A 318 -21.10 16.29 -23.30
N ALA A 319 -20.36 16.47 -22.20
CA ALA A 319 -20.35 17.72 -21.47
C ALA A 319 -19.69 18.83 -22.28
N PRO A 320 -19.88 20.12 -21.94
CA PRO A 320 -19.15 21.23 -22.55
C PRO A 320 -17.61 21.10 -22.46
N THR A 321 -17.11 20.27 -21.54
CA THR A 321 -15.69 19.92 -21.41
C THR A 321 -15.25 18.78 -22.35
N GLY A 322 -16.17 18.17 -23.10
CA GLY A 322 -15.93 17.02 -23.97
C GLY A 322 -16.09 15.65 -23.30
N HIS A 323 -16.23 15.60 -21.97
CA HIS A 323 -16.35 14.33 -21.24
C HIS A 323 -17.66 13.61 -21.55
N THR A 324 -17.56 12.29 -21.73
CA THR A 324 -18.71 11.37 -21.91
C THR A 324 -18.91 10.44 -20.71
N ARG A 325 -18.01 10.50 -19.72
CA ARG A 325 -18.13 9.81 -18.43
C ARG A 325 -18.50 10.81 -17.34
N ALA A 326 -19.34 10.37 -16.42
CA ALA A 326 -19.81 11.17 -15.30
C ALA A 326 -20.08 10.29 -14.07
N VAL A 327 -19.96 10.89 -12.89
CA VAL A 327 -20.52 10.32 -11.67
C VAL A 327 -22.04 10.42 -11.74
N ALA A 328 -22.72 9.29 -11.76
CA ALA A 328 -24.17 9.23 -11.65
C ALA A 328 -24.56 9.15 -10.17
N TRP A 329 -25.13 10.24 -9.66
CA TRP A 329 -25.68 10.32 -8.31
C TRP A 329 -27.17 10.04 -8.36
N SER A 330 -27.57 8.85 -7.92
CA SER A 330 -28.97 8.45 -7.80
C SER A 330 -29.47 8.73 -6.39
N TYR A 331 -30.39 9.69 -6.24
CA TYR A 331 -30.92 10.10 -4.95
C TYR A 331 -32.37 9.59 -4.76
N PRO A 332 -32.74 9.19 -3.52
CA PRO A 332 -34.12 8.83 -3.19
C PRO A 332 -35.00 10.08 -3.09
N VAL A 333 -36.31 9.89 -2.91
CA VAL A 333 -37.20 10.98 -2.48
C VAL A 333 -36.71 11.51 -1.12
N PHE A 334 -36.42 12.81 -1.02
CA PHE A 334 -35.99 13.43 0.24
C PHE A 334 -36.72 14.75 0.51
N SER A 335 -36.78 15.10 1.81
CA SER A 335 -37.04 16.44 2.31
C SER A 335 -35.81 16.89 3.12
N GLY A 336 -35.23 18.04 2.78
CA GLY A 336 -34.01 18.55 3.42
C GLY A 336 -32.76 18.50 2.54
N SER A 337 -31.59 18.57 3.16
CA SER A 337 -30.31 18.70 2.46
C SER A 337 -29.62 17.35 2.27
N VAL A 338 -29.39 16.98 1.01
CA VAL A 338 -28.52 15.86 0.60
C VAL A 338 -27.33 16.42 -0.16
N SER A 339 -26.23 15.67 -0.19
CA SER A 339 -25.02 16.12 -0.87
C SER A 339 -24.27 15.01 -1.59
N CYS A 340 -23.51 15.41 -2.60
CA CYS A 340 -22.56 14.61 -3.36
C CYS A 340 -21.28 15.43 -3.55
N GLY A 341 -20.12 14.90 -3.19
CA GLY A 341 -18.85 15.61 -3.34
C GLY A 341 -17.64 14.87 -2.81
N LEU A 342 -16.56 15.62 -2.61
CA LEU A 342 -15.27 15.12 -2.14
C LEU A 342 -15.31 14.78 -0.63
N GLY A 343 -15.11 13.51 -0.27
CA GLY A 343 -14.90 13.04 1.12
C GLY A 343 -16.13 12.97 2.06
N ALA A 344 -15.97 12.37 3.25
CA ALA A 344 -17.07 12.03 4.19
C ALA A 344 -17.90 13.26 4.67
N THR A 345 -19.23 13.17 4.69
CA THR A 345 -20.11 14.33 4.95
C THR A 345 -20.32 14.62 6.46
N THR A 346 -19.30 14.39 7.28
CA THR A 346 -19.32 14.57 8.75
C THR A 346 -19.29 16.04 9.17
N ALA A 347 -20.06 16.38 10.21
CA ALA A 347 -20.20 17.74 10.74
C ALA A 347 -18.96 18.26 11.50
N ALA A 348 -18.09 17.37 11.96
CA ALA A 348 -16.81 17.68 12.57
C ALA A 348 -15.79 16.62 12.16
N PHE A 349 -14.64 17.05 11.65
CA PHE A 349 -13.44 16.23 11.62
C PHE A 349 -12.64 16.54 12.89
N THR A 350 -11.92 15.57 13.42
CA THR A 350 -11.03 15.78 14.56
C THR A 350 -9.56 15.93 14.13
N SER A 351 -9.27 15.90 12.82
CA SER A 351 -8.12 16.53 12.08
C SER A 351 -8.23 16.28 10.55
N CYS A 352 -7.29 16.80 9.74
CA CYS A 352 -7.26 16.90 8.24
C CYS A 352 -7.66 15.66 7.42
N ASP A 353 -7.85 15.75 6.10
CA ASP A 353 -8.44 14.66 5.30
C ASP A 353 -7.52 14.23 4.15
N GLN A 354 -7.60 12.96 3.72
CA GLN A 354 -6.67 12.43 2.74
C GLN A 354 -6.81 13.04 1.35
N ASP A 355 -8.05 13.35 0.99
CA ASP A 355 -8.45 13.84 -0.33
C ASP A 355 -8.81 15.33 -0.29
N ALA A 356 -8.67 15.98 0.86
CA ALA A 356 -8.93 17.41 1.00
C ALA A 356 -7.88 18.25 0.26
N VAL A 357 -8.33 19.40 -0.23
CA VAL A 357 -7.45 20.35 -0.89
C VAL A 357 -6.88 21.32 0.16
N PRO A 358 -5.55 21.40 0.32
CA PRO A 358 -4.95 22.40 1.19
C PRO A 358 -5.24 23.79 0.63
N VAL A 359 -5.70 24.71 1.48
CA VAL A 359 -6.04 26.09 1.10
C VAL A 359 -5.20 27.15 1.82
N LEU A 360 -4.35 26.70 2.75
CA LEU A 360 -3.38 27.51 3.46
C LEU A 360 -2.17 26.64 3.83
N GLY A 361 -0.96 27.21 3.73
CA GLY A 361 0.28 26.48 3.99
C GLY A 361 0.93 25.87 2.75
N GLN A 362 0.28 25.93 1.57
CA GLN A 362 0.99 25.75 0.33
C GLN A 362 1.58 27.04 -0.23
N PRO A 363 2.61 26.90 -1.06
CA PRO A 363 3.16 27.98 -1.86
C PRO A 363 2.05 28.79 -2.60
N GLY A 364 1.96 30.12 -2.40
CA GLY A 364 0.97 31.00 -3.08
C GLY A 364 -0.37 31.17 -2.36
N GLN A 365 -0.58 30.46 -1.24
CA GLN A 365 -1.78 30.54 -0.43
C GLN A 365 -1.57 31.46 0.77
N ALA A 366 -2.48 32.41 0.96
CA ALA A 366 -2.47 33.36 2.07
C ALA A 366 -3.88 33.42 2.70
N PRO A 367 -4.00 33.83 3.98
CA PRO A 367 -5.30 34.10 4.58
C PRO A 367 -6.12 35.07 3.71
N GLY A 368 -7.38 34.73 3.44
CA GLY A 368 -8.28 35.54 2.60
C GLY A 368 -8.14 35.33 1.08
N GLN A 369 -7.32 34.38 0.62
CA GLN A 369 -7.24 34.02 -0.81
C GLN A 369 -8.58 33.53 -1.36
N GLN A 370 -8.87 33.91 -2.61
CA GLN A 370 -10.10 33.50 -3.30
C GLN A 370 -9.94 32.10 -3.91
N TRP A 371 -10.97 31.28 -3.73
CA TRP A 371 -11.09 29.96 -4.32
C TRP A 371 -12.40 29.83 -5.07
N THR A 372 -12.35 29.15 -6.22
CA THR A 372 -13.52 28.86 -7.04
C THR A 372 -13.69 27.37 -7.20
N PHE A 373 -14.89 26.87 -6.88
CA PHE A 373 -15.35 25.52 -7.21
C PHE A 373 -16.36 25.60 -8.35
N SER A 374 -16.23 24.71 -9.34
CA SER A 374 -17.25 24.50 -10.37
C SER A 374 -17.42 23.03 -10.75
N VAL A 375 -18.61 22.69 -11.22
CA VAL A 375 -18.97 21.35 -11.71
C VAL A 375 -20.11 21.43 -12.72
N TYR A 376 -20.12 20.55 -13.71
CA TYR A 376 -21.24 20.39 -14.63
C TYR A 376 -22.20 19.31 -14.11
N ALA A 377 -23.48 19.67 -14.01
CA ALA A 377 -24.56 18.78 -13.58
C ALA A 377 -25.63 18.67 -14.68
N SER A 378 -26.10 17.46 -14.95
CA SER A 378 -27.25 17.20 -15.83
C SER A 378 -28.20 16.23 -15.15
N ILE A 379 -29.49 16.53 -15.16
CA ILE A 379 -30.50 15.57 -14.69
C ILE A 379 -30.66 14.44 -15.71
N ALA A 380 -30.94 13.22 -15.24
CA ALA A 380 -31.36 12.11 -16.10
C ALA A 380 -32.82 12.30 -16.54
N THR A 381 -33.20 11.65 -17.65
CA THR A 381 -34.58 11.65 -18.14
C THR A 381 -35.54 11.13 -17.07
N GLY A 382 -36.65 11.85 -16.84
CA GLY A 382 -37.65 11.49 -15.83
C GLY A 382 -37.36 12.01 -14.41
N GLY A 383 -36.34 12.85 -14.24
CA GLY A 383 -36.07 13.52 -12.96
C GLY A 383 -37.11 14.58 -12.57
N PRO A 384 -37.18 14.96 -11.28
CA PRO A 384 -38.13 15.95 -10.77
C PRO A 384 -37.90 17.34 -11.39
N ALA A 385 -39.00 17.99 -11.77
CA ALA A 385 -38.95 19.37 -12.23
C ALA A 385 -38.51 20.31 -11.10
N GLY A 386 -37.59 21.23 -11.42
CA GLY A 386 -37.19 22.28 -10.49
C GLY A 386 -36.17 21.85 -9.42
N LEU A 387 -35.46 20.73 -9.58
CA LEU A 387 -34.38 20.34 -8.66
C LEU A 387 -33.36 21.47 -8.52
N GLN A 388 -33.12 21.92 -7.29
CA GLN A 388 -32.14 22.95 -6.97
C GLN A 388 -30.91 22.36 -6.32
N LEU A 389 -29.74 22.72 -6.83
CA LEU A 389 -28.44 22.37 -6.26
C LEU A 389 -27.60 23.62 -6.06
N SER A 390 -26.79 23.64 -5.01
CA SER A 390 -25.81 24.69 -4.73
C SER A 390 -24.41 24.08 -4.67
N GLY A 391 -23.41 24.80 -5.18
CA GLY A 391 -22.01 24.46 -4.95
C GLY A 391 -21.61 24.88 -3.55
N ARG A 392 -20.86 24.04 -2.83
CA ARG A 392 -20.38 24.28 -1.48
C ARG A 392 -18.86 24.14 -1.42
N ILE A 393 -18.20 25.10 -0.78
CA ILE A 393 -16.83 24.96 -0.28
C ILE A 393 -16.91 24.85 1.24
N SER A 394 -16.52 23.69 1.78
CA SER A 394 -16.43 23.47 3.22
C SER A 394 -15.01 23.71 3.69
N TRP A 395 -14.83 24.64 4.62
CA TRP A 395 -13.52 25.06 5.14
C TRP A 395 -13.25 24.40 6.48
N TYR A 396 -11.99 24.08 6.76
CA TYR A 396 -11.63 23.38 7.98
C TYR A 396 -10.34 23.92 8.59
N ARG A 397 -10.29 23.93 9.92
CA ARG A 397 -9.06 24.17 10.68
C ARG A 397 -8.16 22.94 10.64
N GLN A 398 -6.93 23.11 11.10
CA GLN A 398 -5.96 22.02 11.20
C GLN A 398 -6.43 20.88 12.13
N ASP A 399 -7.14 21.22 13.21
CA ASP A 399 -7.76 20.26 14.14
C ASP A 399 -9.02 19.58 13.56
N GLY A 400 -9.36 19.84 12.30
CA GLY A 400 -10.50 19.25 11.61
C GLY A 400 -11.84 19.93 11.90
N THR A 401 -11.86 20.93 12.78
CA THR A 401 -13.09 21.66 13.07
C THR A 401 -13.54 22.40 11.81
N ARG A 402 -14.78 22.13 11.37
CA ARG A 402 -15.38 22.81 10.23
C ARG A 402 -15.64 24.28 10.56
N ILE A 403 -15.16 25.16 9.71
CA ILE A 403 -15.51 26.59 9.70
C ILE A 403 -16.76 26.76 8.84
N THR A 404 -17.53 27.82 9.04
CA THR A 404 -18.73 28.13 8.25
C THR A 404 -18.47 27.93 6.75
N PRO A 405 -19.19 27.01 6.08
CA PRO A 405 -19.00 26.75 4.66
C PRO A 405 -19.49 27.92 3.80
N SER A 406 -19.02 27.98 2.56
CA SER A 406 -19.45 28.94 1.55
C SER A 406 -20.29 28.25 0.49
N ASP A 407 -21.55 28.66 0.35
CA ASP A 407 -22.50 28.08 -0.59
C ASP A 407 -22.82 29.07 -1.72
N SER A 408 -23.01 28.56 -2.93
CA SER A 408 -23.58 29.36 -4.03
C SER A 408 -25.07 29.63 -3.80
N ALA A 409 -25.62 30.58 -4.56
CA ALA A 409 -27.06 30.63 -4.75
C ALA A 409 -27.56 29.29 -5.35
N PRO A 410 -28.79 28.84 -5.01
CA PRO A 410 -29.37 27.64 -5.60
C PRO A 410 -29.53 27.76 -7.12
N VAL A 411 -29.03 26.78 -7.85
CA VAL A 411 -29.17 26.65 -9.31
C VAL A 411 -30.24 25.60 -9.60
N THR A 412 -31.29 26.00 -10.32
CA THR A 412 -32.32 25.08 -10.79
C THR A 412 -31.83 24.33 -12.03
N LEU A 413 -31.81 23.00 -11.96
CA LEU A 413 -31.50 22.17 -13.11
C LEU A 413 -32.69 22.09 -14.08
N PRO A 414 -32.44 22.04 -15.40
CA PRO A 414 -33.48 21.82 -16.40
C PRO A 414 -34.22 20.50 -16.18
N THR A 415 -35.47 20.42 -16.66
CA THR A 415 -36.31 19.21 -16.60
C THR A 415 -35.91 18.13 -17.59
N ALA A 416 -35.20 18.50 -18.66
CA ALA A 416 -34.64 17.58 -19.65
C ALA A 416 -33.12 17.48 -19.49
N PRO A 417 -32.48 16.38 -19.92
CA PRO A 417 -31.04 16.25 -19.89
C PRO A 417 -30.34 17.42 -20.60
N GLY A 418 -29.41 18.05 -19.89
CA GLY A 418 -28.72 19.26 -20.31
C GLY A 418 -27.73 19.72 -19.25
N TRP A 419 -26.49 19.99 -19.66
CA TRP A 419 -25.40 20.33 -18.74
C TRP A 419 -25.51 21.77 -18.25
N THR A 420 -25.65 21.92 -16.93
CA THR A 420 -25.65 23.21 -16.23
C THR A 420 -24.39 23.32 -15.39
N ARG A 421 -23.64 24.43 -15.52
CA ARG A 421 -22.45 24.67 -14.69
C ARG A 421 -22.85 25.34 -13.39
N ILE A 422 -22.56 24.69 -12.26
CA ILE A 422 -22.74 25.25 -10.91
C ILE A 422 -21.39 25.76 -10.44
N THR A 423 -21.35 26.96 -9.86
CA THR A 423 -20.10 27.63 -9.43
C THR A 423 -20.29 28.33 -8.09
N VAL A 424 -19.27 28.26 -7.22
CA VAL A 424 -19.15 29.05 -6.00
C VAL A 424 -17.74 29.62 -5.92
N THR A 425 -17.63 30.91 -5.57
CA THR A 425 -16.35 31.57 -5.27
C THR A 425 -16.41 32.11 -3.85
N ALA A 426 -15.37 31.86 -3.07
CA ALA A 426 -15.27 32.39 -1.72
C ALA A 426 -13.82 32.58 -1.28
N ALA A 427 -13.62 33.57 -0.40
CA ALA A 427 -12.36 33.76 0.31
C ALA A 427 -12.20 32.70 1.39
N ALA A 428 -11.02 32.09 1.49
CA ALA A 428 -10.67 31.20 2.59
C ALA A 428 -10.79 31.94 3.94
N PRO A 429 -11.68 31.51 4.86
CA PRO A 429 -11.84 32.15 6.16
C PRO A 429 -10.57 32.09 7.01
N ALA A 430 -10.43 33.01 7.97
CA ALA A 430 -9.31 33.00 8.91
C ALA A 430 -9.20 31.65 9.65
N GLY A 431 -8.02 31.04 9.61
CA GLY A 431 -7.74 29.74 10.22
C GLY A 431 -8.16 28.52 9.39
N ALA A 432 -8.73 28.71 8.18
CA ALA A 432 -8.90 27.60 7.24
C ALA A 432 -7.53 27.09 6.79
N VAL A 433 -7.29 25.78 6.82
CA VAL A 433 -6.02 25.17 6.38
C VAL A 433 -6.25 24.25 5.17
N TRP A 434 -7.45 23.66 5.07
CA TRP A 434 -7.86 22.84 3.94
C TRP A 434 -9.37 22.99 3.70
N ALA A 435 -9.81 22.58 2.51
CA ALA A 435 -11.19 22.67 2.07
C ALA A 435 -11.64 21.44 1.29
N ARG A 436 -12.97 21.29 1.19
CA ARG A 436 -13.65 20.29 0.37
C ARG A 436 -14.74 20.92 -0.46
N VAL A 437 -15.03 20.28 -1.59
CA VAL A 437 -16.08 20.73 -2.51
C VAL A 437 -17.19 19.71 -2.62
N SER A 438 -18.44 20.19 -2.64
CA SER A 438 -19.61 19.35 -2.84
C SER A 438 -20.74 20.10 -3.52
N LEU A 439 -21.65 19.34 -4.13
CA LEU A 439 -22.98 19.80 -4.46
C LEU A 439 -23.92 19.44 -3.30
N ILE A 440 -24.76 20.40 -2.92
CA ILE A 440 -25.78 20.24 -1.89
C ILE A 440 -27.14 20.62 -2.44
N SER A 441 -28.21 19.96 -1.98
CA SER A 441 -29.54 20.53 -2.09
C SER A 441 -29.77 21.56 -0.96
N PRO A 442 -30.36 22.73 -1.24
CA PRO A 442 -30.83 23.64 -0.20
C PRO A 442 -31.74 22.92 0.80
N ALA A 443 -31.71 23.32 2.07
CA ALA A 443 -32.52 22.69 3.12
C ALA A 443 -34.04 22.76 2.86
N THR A 444 -34.48 23.70 2.04
CA THR A 444 -35.88 23.87 1.60
C THR A 444 -36.27 22.98 0.41
N THR A 445 -35.32 22.21 -0.14
CA THR A 445 -35.58 21.34 -1.29
C THR A 445 -36.40 20.14 -0.86
N VAL A 446 -37.48 19.89 -1.60
CA VAL A 446 -38.31 18.70 -1.47
C VAL A 446 -38.47 18.10 -2.85
N THR A 447 -38.06 16.85 -3.02
CA THR A 447 -38.31 16.09 -4.24
C THR A 447 -39.53 15.20 -4.03
N THR A 448 -40.36 15.02 -5.05
CA THR A 448 -41.53 14.12 -5.00
C THR A 448 -41.29 12.78 -5.72
N VAL A 449 -40.19 12.67 -6.45
CA VAL A 449 -39.74 11.45 -7.15
C VAL A 449 -38.23 11.29 -6.98
N ALA A 450 -37.77 10.04 -6.92
CA ALA A 450 -36.34 9.74 -6.99
C ALA A 450 -35.79 10.09 -8.37
N GLY A 451 -34.49 10.36 -8.46
CA GLY A 451 -33.88 10.76 -9.73
C GLY A 451 -32.38 10.51 -9.76
N THR A 452 -31.76 10.79 -10.90
CA THR A 452 -30.30 10.70 -11.07
C THR A 452 -29.78 12.00 -11.65
N VAL A 453 -28.65 12.48 -11.13
CA VAL A 453 -27.89 13.59 -11.68
C VAL A 453 -26.51 13.09 -12.11
N TYR A 454 -26.13 13.40 -13.34
CA TYR A 454 -24.79 13.16 -13.87
C TYR A 454 -23.88 14.35 -13.57
N LEU A 455 -22.69 14.08 -13.03
CA LEU A 455 -21.73 15.06 -12.56
C LEU A 455 -20.36 14.84 -13.22
N THR A 456 -19.81 15.86 -13.87
CA THR A 456 -18.48 15.81 -14.49
C THR A 456 -17.85 17.20 -14.56
N GLY A 457 -16.58 17.26 -14.96
CA GLY A 457 -15.85 18.52 -15.10
C GLY A 457 -15.72 19.25 -13.77
N TRP A 458 -15.44 18.51 -12.68
CA TRP A 458 -15.20 19.12 -11.39
C TRP A 458 -13.88 19.88 -11.44
N GLN A 459 -13.90 21.11 -10.93
CA GLN A 459 -12.72 21.94 -10.82
C GLN A 459 -12.74 22.72 -9.52
N PHE A 460 -11.65 22.63 -8.76
CA PHE A 460 -11.40 23.50 -7.62
C PHE A 460 -10.04 24.17 -7.81
N GLU A 461 -10.05 25.50 -7.83
CA GLU A 461 -8.88 26.30 -8.19
C GLU A 461 -8.76 27.53 -7.28
N GLN A 462 -7.52 27.96 -7.05
CA GLN A 462 -7.24 29.23 -6.38
C GLN A 462 -7.41 30.36 -7.39
N SER A 463 -8.64 30.87 -7.51
CA SER A 463 -9.01 31.95 -8.41
C SER A 463 -10.18 32.73 -7.85
N ALA A 464 -10.28 34.00 -8.23
CA ALA A 464 -11.46 34.83 -7.96
C ALA A 464 -12.58 34.63 -9.00
N THR A 465 -12.26 34.00 -10.12
CA THR A 465 -13.20 33.73 -11.21
C THR A 465 -13.06 32.30 -11.70
N VAL A 466 -14.16 31.74 -12.17
CA VAL A 466 -14.18 30.40 -12.75
C VAL A 466 -13.44 30.40 -14.10
N SER A 467 -12.48 29.50 -14.26
CA SER A 467 -11.77 29.31 -15.53
C SER A 467 -12.38 28.16 -16.36
N PRO A 468 -12.01 27.99 -17.65
CA PRO A 468 -12.31 26.76 -18.37
C PRO A 468 -11.80 25.53 -17.63
N TRP A 469 -12.45 24.40 -17.84
CA TRP A 469 -12.03 23.15 -17.19
C TRP A 469 -10.62 22.74 -17.65
N THR A 470 -9.80 22.26 -16.72
CA THR A 470 -8.48 21.70 -16.99
C THR A 470 -8.32 20.37 -16.27
N ASP A 471 -7.64 19.41 -16.93
CA ASP A 471 -7.31 18.12 -16.33
C ASP A 471 -6.38 18.36 -15.14
N PRO A 472 -6.69 17.86 -13.93
CA PRO A 472 -5.82 18.00 -12.77
C PRO A 472 -4.49 17.22 -12.87
N GLY A 473 -4.39 16.26 -13.81
CA GLY A 473 -3.26 15.35 -13.91
C GLY A 473 -3.34 14.18 -12.93
N GLY A 474 -2.57 13.12 -13.20
CA GLY A 474 -2.46 11.96 -12.32
C GLY A 474 -1.52 12.23 -11.15
N THR A 475 -1.87 11.72 -9.96
CA THR A 475 -0.99 11.77 -8.78
C THR A 475 -0.30 10.42 -8.61
N PHE A 476 1.02 10.45 -8.59
CA PHE A 476 1.91 9.30 -8.45
C PHE A 476 2.59 9.35 -7.09
N ALA A 477 2.51 8.26 -6.33
CA ALA A 477 3.22 8.16 -5.07
C ALA A 477 4.70 7.90 -5.35
N LEU A 478 5.58 8.72 -4.79
CA LEU A 478 7.04 8.52 -4.90
C LEU A 478 7.54 7.68 -3.72
N TRP A 479 6.99 7.90 -2.53
CA TRP A 479 7.33 7.20 -1.29
C TRP A 479 6.25 7.40 -0.21
N GLY A 480 6.04 6.38 0.64
CA GLY A 480 5.09 6.42 1.75
C GLY A 480 5.59 5.63 2.96
N GLY A 481 5.36 6.16 4.16
CA GLY A 481 5.86 5.55 5.39
C GLY A 481 5.60 6.40 6.63
N TYR A 482 6.60 6.50 7.50
CA TYR A 482 6.53 7.15 8.81
C TYR A 482 7.75 8.05 9.05
N VAL A 483 7.52 9.22 9.67
CA VAL A 483 8.58 10.07 10.19
C VAL A 483 9.22 9.41 11.40
N GLU A 484 10.42 8.88 11.29
CA GLU A 484 11.14 8.30 12.44
C GLU A 484 11.68 9.41 13.36
N ARG A 485 12.21 10.50 12.79
CA ARG A 485 12.96 11.52 13.54
C ARG A 485 12.67 12.93 13.03
N TRP A 486 12.53 13.87 13.97
CA TRP A 486 12.44 15.32 13.74
C TRP A 486 13.69 16.00 14.31
N ARG A 487 14.76 16.11 13.53
CA ARG A 487 16.03 16.65 14.00
C ARG A 487 16.09 18.16 13.78
N GLN A 488 15.97 18.92 14.86
CA GLN A 488 16.11 20.38 14.84
C GLN A 488 17.57 20.79 14.55
N ARG A 489 17.76 21.79 13.68
CA ARG A 489 19.07 22.34 13.31
C ARG A 489 19.02 23.88 13.27
N TRP A 490 20.06 24.51 13.82
CA TRP A 490 20.31 25.95 13.75
C TRP A 490 21.71 26.20 13.18
N PRO A 491 21.85 26.33 11.85
CA PRO A 491 23.16 26.51 11.24
C PRO A 491 23.81 27.82 11.72
N LYS A 492 25.11 27.76 12.05
CA LYS A 492 25.85 28.89 12.61
C LYS A 492 25.96 30.03 11.58
N GLY A 493 25.52 31.24 11.92
CA GLY A 493 25.67 32.44 11.09
C GLY A 493 24.47 32.78 10.18
N VAL A 494 23.37 32.04 10.26
CA VAL A 494 22.10 32.34 9.59
C VAL A 494 20.96 32.39 10.62
N ALA A 495 19.98 33.28 10.42
CA ALA A 495 18.87 33.52 11.35
C ALA A 495 17.73 32.48 11.24
N TYR A 496 17.86 31.46 10.41
CA TYR A 496 16.81 30.50 10.05
C TYR A 496 16.98 29.17 10.80
N GLY A 497 15.88 28.63 11.32
CA GLY A 497 15.81 27.29 11.91
C GLY A 497 15.34 26.27 10.87
N THR A 498 15.94 25.09 10.83
CA THR A 498 15.56 23.99 9.92
C THR A 498 15.29 22.70 10.69
N VAL A 499 14.45 21.84 10.13
CA VAL A 499 14.21 20.49 10.65
C VAL A 499 14.54 19.45 9.59
N GLU A 500 15.49 18.59 9.89
CA GLU A 500 15.78 17.42 9.08
C GLU A 500 14.85 16.29 9.52
N VAL A 501 14.01 15.83 8.60
CA VAL A 501 13.00 14.82 8.82
C VAL A 501 13.49 13.53 8.19
N GLY A 502 13.83 12.56 9.05
CA GLY A 502 14.22 11.21 8.63
C GLY A 502 13.02 10.28 8.70
N CYS A 503 12.72 9.60 7.60
CA CYS A 503 11.55 8.76 7.44
C CYS A 503 11.93 7.32 7.06
N VAL A 504 11.10 6.37 7.50
CA VAL A 504 11.21 4.94 7.21
C VAL A 504 9.85 4.37 6.82
N ASP A 505 9.81 3.37 5.95
CA ASP A 505 8.56 2.75 5.53
C ASP A 505 7.94 1.82 6.59
N ALA A 506 6.87 1.12 6.21
CA ALA A 506 6.19 0.17 7.08
C ALA A 506 7.04 -1.05 7.47
N LEU A 507 7.95 -1.52 6.60
CA LEU A 507 8.78 -2.69 6.89
C LEU A 507 9.72 -2.42 8.07
N ALA A 508 10.30 -1.22 8.16
CA ALA A 508 11.16 -0.86 9.30
C ALA A 508 10.42 -0.89 10.65
N GLY A 509 9.13 -0.56 10.65
CA GLY A 509 8.27 -0.67 11.82
C GLY A 509 7.93 -2.13 12.13
N ILE A 510 7.53 -2.90 11.12
CA ILE A 510 7.14 -4.32 11.25
C ILE A 510 8.32 -5.18 11.71
N ALA A 511 9.53 -4.92 11.23
CA ALA A 511 10.74 -5.61 11.63
C ALA A 511 11.13 -5.36 13.11
N ARG A 512 10.48 -4.43 13.82
CA ARG A 512 10.66 -4.22 15.27
C ARG A 512 9.62 -4.99 16.10
N LEU A 513 8.59 -5.53 15.45
CA LEU A 513 7.50 -6.23 16.10
C LEU A 513 7.88 -7.70 16.24
N THR A 514 7.83 -8.19 17.47
CA THR A 514 7.91 -9.61 17.74
C THR A 514 6.50 -10.15 17.70
N LEU A 515 6.26 -11.17 16.90
CA LEU A 515 5.00 -11.89 16.94
C LEU A 515 4.83 -12.44 18.35
N GLN A 516 3.69 -12.10 18.91
CA GLN A 516 3.24 -12.54 20.21
C GLN A 516 2.14 -13.58 19.95
N PRO A 517 2.41 -14.90 19.92
CA PRO A 517 1.32 -15.83 19.76
C PRO A 517 1.51 -17.07 20.62
N SER A 518 1.08 -16.96 21.86
CA SER A 518 0.39 -18.10 22.44
C SER A 518 -1.11 -17.92 22.21
N LEU A 519 -1.83 -19.02 22.00
CA LEU A 519 -3.29 -19.05 22.09
C LEU A 519 -3.75 -18.30 23.36
N GLN A 520 -3.00 -18.42 24.46
CA GLN A 520 -3.24 -17.67 25.71
C GLN A 520 -3.38 -16.15 25.51
N GLN A 521 -2.51 -15.50 24.74
CA GLN A 521 -2.61 -14.05 24.48
C GLN A 521 -3.79 -13.72 23.58
N THR A 522 -4.09 -14.56 22.59
CA THR A 522 -5.27 -14.41 21.73
C THR A 522 -6.56 -14.52 22.56
N LEU A 523 -6.63 -15.49 23.46
CA LEU A 523 -7.75 -15.68 24.37
C LEU A 523 -7.82 -14.56 25.42
N ALA A 524 -6.69 -14.09 25.95
CA ALA A 524 -6.64 -12.96 26.88
C ALA A 524 -7.15 -11.65 26.26
N ALA A 525 -6.87 -11.41 24.97
CA ALA A 525 -7.33 -10.24 24.24
C ALA A 525 -8.86 -10.18 24.07
N LEU A 526 -9.55 -11.31 24.20
CA LEU A 526 -11.02 -11.38 24.24
C LEU A 526 -11.61 -10.94 25.59
N GLY A 527 -10.77 -10.50 26.53
CA GLY A 527 -11.19 -10.01 27.85
C GLY A 527 -11.93 -11.05 28.71
N PRO A 528 -11.44 -12.30 28.82
CA PRO A 528 -12.17 -13.40 29.46
C PRO A 528 -12.48 -13.12 30.93
N SER A 529 -13.63 -13.59 31.41
CA SER A 529 -14.00 -13.58 32.84
C SER A 529 -13.23 -14.65 33.64
N MET A 530 -12.63 -15.61 32.94
CA MET A 530 -11.88 -16.74 33.48
C MET A 530 -10.96 -17.32 32.40
N MET A 531 -9.70 -17.63 32.73
CA MET A 531 -8.76 -18.34 31.87
C MET A 531 -7.79 -19.20 32.68
N TYR A 532 -8.03 -20.52 32.75
CA TYR A 532 -7.06 -21.48 33.28
C TYR A 532 -6.22 -22.01 32.12
N ALA A 533 -4.96 -21.58 32.02
CA ALA A 533 -4.07 -22.00 30.95
C ALA A 533 -3.53 -23.44 31.15
N PHE A 534 -3.59 -23.98 32.37
CA PHE A 534 -3.02 -25.27 32.79
C PHE A 534 -1.50 -25.38 32.54
N ASN A 535 -0.79 -24.25 32.64
CA ASN A 535 0.63 -24.14 32.35
C ASN A 535 1.51 -24.14 33.62
N GLU A 536 1.01 -24.68 34.71
CA GLU A 536 1.74 -24.78 35.97
C GLU A 536 2.89 -25.80 35.90
N PRO A 537 3.99 -25.59 36.67
CA PRO A 537 5.10 -26.52 36.71
C PRO A 537 4.70 -27.87 37.32
N ALA A 538 5.51 -28.90 37.05
CA ALA A 538 5.28 -30.24 37.55
C ALA A 538 5.14 -30.27 39.09
N GLY A 539 4.08 -30.93 39.57
CA GLY A 539 3.77 -31.05 40.99
C GLY A 539 2.92 -29.91 41.58
N ALA A 540 2.41 -28.99 40.75
CA ALA A 540 1.46 -27.97 41.20
C ALA A 540 0.19 -28.58 41.82
N THR A 541 -0.26 -28.02 42.95
CA THR A 541 -1.43 -28.48 43.72
C THR A 541 -2.68 -27.62 43.50
N GLN A 542 -2.60 -26.61 42.64
CA GLN A 542 -3.69 -25.71 42.28
C GLN A 542 -3.45 -25.14 40.88
N PHE A 543 -4.53 -24.75 40.20
CA PHE A 543 -4.52 -24.17 38.87
C PHE A 543 -5.00 -22.72 38.94
N ALA A 544 -4.14 -21.77 38.59
CA ALA A 544 -4.42 -20.36 38.75
C ALA A 544 -5.18 -19.79 37.55
N ASP A 545 -6.09 -18.85 37.82
CA ASP A 545 -6.73 -18.08 36.76
C ASP A 545 -5.77 -16.99 36.27
N ALA A 546 -5.36 -17.08 35.00
CA ALA A 546 -4.44 -16.14 34.37
C ALA A 546 -5.02 -14.73 34.21
N THR A 547 -6.34 -14.54 34.36
CA THR A 547 -6.94 -13.20 34.36
C THR A 547 -6.89 -12.50 35.73
N GLY A 548 -6.64 -13.27 36.80
CA GLY A 548 -6.74 -12.82 38.19
C GLY A 548 -8.16 -12.47 38.66
N ARG A 549 -9.20 -12.78 37.87
CA ARG A 549 -10.61 -12.45 38.17
C ARG A 549 -11.33 -13.57 38.91
N ARG A 550 -10.85 -14.81 38.81
CA ARG A 550 -11.35 -15.99 39.53
C ARG A 550 -10.29 -16.54 40.48
N THR A 551 -10.75 -17.26 41.49
CA THR A 551 -9.90 -17.99 42.43
C THR A 551 -9.28 -19.22 41.77
N ALA A 552 -8.11 -19.64 42.25
CA ALA A 552 -7.47 -20.86 41.78
C ALA A 552 -8.35 -22.09 42.03
N ARG A 553 -8.30 -23.06 41.11
CA ARG A 553 -9.00 -24.35 41.25
C ARG A 553 -8.09 -25.42 41.81
N LEU A 554 -8.68 -26.35 42.55
CA LEU A 554 -7.96 -27.46 43.16
C LEU A 554 -8.27 -28.78 42.42
N PRO A 555 -7.28 -29.67 42.23
CA PRO A 555 -7.56 -31.06 41.91
C PRO A 555 -8.25 -31.72 43.12
N LEU A 556 -9.39 -32.36 42.89
CA LEU A 556 -10.20 -33.01 43.92
C LEU A 556 -10.41 -34.49 43.59
N ALA A 557 -10.43 -35.32 44.62
CA ALA A 557 -10.91 -36.68 44.52
C ALA A 557 -12.43 -36.67 44.34
N ALA A 558 -12.93 -37.55 43.47
CA ALA A 558 -14.34 -37.84 43.35
C ALA A 558 -14.94 -38.27 44.70
N PRO A 559 -16.27 -38.10 44.93
CA PRO A 559 -16.91 -38.52 46.18
C PRO A 559 -16.69 -39.99 46.57
N SER A 560 -16.46 -40.87 45.59
CA SER A 560 -16.12 -42.29 45.81
C SER A 560 -14.61 -42.55 46.05
N GLY A 561 -13.81 -41.50 46.26
CA GLY A 561 -12.35 -41.55 46.41
C GLY A 561 -11.59 -41.39 45.10
N ALA A 562 -10.25 -41.28 45.18
CA ALA A 562 -9.40 -41.13 43.98
C ALA A 562 -9.13 -42.47 43.25
N GLY A 563 -9.08 -43.58 43.98
CA GLY A 563 -8.68 -44.88 43.41
C GLY A 563 -7.26 -44.82 42.85
N SER A 564 -7.06 -45.31 41.63
CA SER A 564 -5.79 -45.20 40.87
C SER A 564 -5.71 -43.96 39.97
N ALA A 565 -6.68 -43.04 40.06
CA ALA A 565 -6.70 -41.87 39.21
C ALA A 565 -5.67 -40.82 39.63
N THR A 566 -5.18 -40.05 38.65
CA THR A 566 -4.19 -39.00 38.87
C THR A 566 -4.51 -37.73 38.08
N ILE A 567 -4.09 -36.58 38.60
CA ILE A 567 -3.98 -35.31 37.88
C ILE A 567 -2.52 -34.87 37.99
N THR A 568 -1.84 -34.76 36.85
CA THR A 568 -0.42 -34.41 36.79
C THR A 568 -0.27 -33.10 36.02
N SER A 569 0.28 -32.07 36.67
CA SER A 569 0.69 -30.82 36.05
C SER A 569 2.10 -30.93 35.46
N GLY A 570 2.46 -30.01 34.57
CA GLY A 570 3.82 -29.92 34.08
C GLY A 570 4.18 -30.89 32.95
N THR A 571 3.22 -31.63 32.39
CA THR A 571 3.48 -32.55 31.28
C THR A 571 3.67 -31.73 29.99
N THR A 572 4.82 -31.86 29.33
CA THR A 572 5.02 -31.26 28.00
C THR A 572 4.50 -32.23 26.95
N VAL A 573 3.44 -31.85 26.25
CA VAL A 573 2.94 -32.64 25.12
C VAL A 573 3.76 -32.34 23.87
N GLN A 574 4.30 -33.40 23.26
CA GLN A 574 4.67 -33.40 21.85
C GLN A 574 3.53 -34.04 21.06
N GLY A 575 2.95 -33.28 20.12
CA GLY A 575 1.84 -33.71 19.27
C GLY A 575 1.62 -32.68 18.16
N ALA A 576 1.32 -33.14 16.95
CA ALA A 576 1.07 -32.26 15.81
C ALA A 576 -0.23 -31.45 16.03
N GLY A 577 -0.16 -30.12 15.82
CA GLY A 577 -1.34 -29.27 15.68
C GLY A 577 -1.26 -27.84 16.24
N SER A 578 -0.43 -27.56 17.26
CA SER A 578 -0.58 -26.31 18.02
C SER A 578 0.35 -25.17 17.65
N VAL A 579 -0.21 -23.97 17.43
CA VAL A 579 0.52 -22.67 17.54
C VAL A 579 0.67 -22.23 19.01
N GLY A 580 0.00 -22.91 19.95
CA GLY A 580 0.29 -22.77 21.37
C GLY A 580 1.65 -23.38 21.70
N ASN A 581 2.52 -22.62 22.36
CA ASN A 581 3.84 -23.06 22.85
C ASN A 581 3.87 -24.55 23.26
N ALA A 582 5.01 -25.20 23.03
CA ALA A 582 5.43 -26.36 23.81
C ALA A 582 5.48 -25.94 25.29
N GLY A 583 4.35 -26.04 25.96
CA GLY A 583 4.12 -25.60 27.33
C GLY A 583 3.59 -26.77 28.16
N PRO A 584 3.76 -26.72 29.48
CA PRO A 584 3.14 -27.68 30.38
C PRO A 584 1.61 -27.66 30.20
N VAL A 585 1.01 -28.85 30.24
CA VAL A 585 -0.44 -29.06 30.28
C VAL A 585 -0.81 -29.84 31.55
N VAL A 586 -2.10 -30.08 31.75
CA VAL A 586 -2.57 -30.99 32.80
C VAL A 586 -3.05 -32.29 32.19
N THR A 587 -2.54 -33.41 32.69
CA THR A 587 -2.97 -34.76 32.30
C THR A 587 -3.86 -35.33 33.39
N ILE A 588 -5.09 -35.71 33.03
CA ILE A 588 -6.02 -36.43 33.91
C ILE A 588 -6.05 -37.89 33.47
N THR A 589 -5.70 -38.81 34.38
CA THR A 589 -5.82 -40.24 34.15
C THR A 589 -6.91 -40.80 35.06
N ASN A 590 -8.08 -41.10 34.50
CA ASN A 590 -9.16 -41.76 35.23
C ASN A 590 -9.29 -43.23 34.75
N PRO A 591 -9.51 -44.20 35.66
CA PRO A 591 -9.47 -45.64 35.32
C PRO A 591 -10.69 -46.15 34.54
N ASN A 592 -11.85 -45.49 34.67
CA ASN A 592 -13.11 -45.90 34.03
C ASN A 592 -13.77 -44.70 33.32
N PRO A 593 -13.09 -44.08 32.35
CA PRO A 593 -13.57 -42.84 31.77
C PRO A 593 -14.87 -43.04 30.99
N GLY A 594 -15.80 -42.11 31.15
CA GLY A 594 -17.05 -42.05 30.39
C GLY A 594 -18.14 -43.08 30.73
N GLN A 595 -18.17 -43.58 31.97
CA GLN A 595 -19.23 -44.47 32.47
C GLN A 595 -20.30 -43.72 33.29
N ILE A 596 -21.58 -44.13 33.17
CA ILE A 596 -22.70 -43.64 34.00
C ILE A 596 -22.81 -44.50 35.26
N VAL A 597 -21.71 -44.57 36.02
CA VAL A 597 -21.67 -45.24 37.32
C VAL A 597 -20.89 -44.35 38.27
N SER A 598 -21.40 -44.16 39.50
CA SER A 598 -20.65 -43.41 40.51
C SER A 598 -19.35 -44.14 40.82
N GLN A 599 -18.22 -43.48 40.63
CA GLN A 599 -16.93 -44.16 40.64
C GLN A 599 -15.80 -43.30 41.20
N ALA A 600 -14.74 -43.97 41.63
CA ALA A 600 -13.51 -43.33 42.06
C ALA A 600 -12.81 -42.64 40.88
N GLY A 601 -12.19 -41.49 41.14
CA GLY A 601 -11.49 -40.71 40.13
C GLY A 601 -11.02 -39.34 40.63
N MET A 602 -10.45 -38.56 39.72
CA MET A 602 -9.99 -37.20 39.98
C MET A 602 -10.58 -36.22 38.97
N TYR A 603 -10.87 -35.01 39.41
CA TYR A 603 -11.36 -33.90 38.58
C TYR A 603 -10.82 -32.56 39.10
N ILE A 604 -10.91 -31.51 38.30
CA ILE A 604 -10.57 -30.15 38.73
C ILE A 604 -11.85 -29.49 39.27
N GLY A 605 -11.82 -29.19 40.56
CA GLY A 605 -12.97 -28.76 41.34
C GLY A 605 -13.51 -27.37 41.00
N PRO A 606 -14.70 -27.03 41.53
CA PRO A 606 -15.23 -25.68 41.42
C PRO A 606 -14.35 -24.67 42.18
N PRO A 607 -14.48 -23.36 41.89
CA PRO A 607 -13.92 -22.33 42.75
C PRO A 607 -14.56 -22.39 44.16
N PRO A 608 -13.83 -22.01 45.24
CA PRO A 608 -14.36 -22.04 46.61
C PRO A 608 -15.64 -21.21 46.83
N SER A 609 -15.85 -20.17 46.03
CA SER A 609 -17.06 -19.36 45.97
C SER A 609 -17.29 -18.90 44.53
N GLY A 610 -18.56 -18.64 44.16
CA GLY A 610 -19.01 -18.55 42.77
C GLY A 610 -18.43 -17.38 41.93
N PRO A 611 -18.98 -17.15 40.71
CA PRO A 611 -20.10 -17.86 40.08
C PRO A 611 -19.72 -19.24 39.50
N PHE A 612 -20.68 -20.17 39.53
CA PHE A 612 -20.58 -21.54 39.00
C PHE A 612 -21.26 -21.59 37.64
N GLY A 613 -20.48 -21.73 36.57
CA GLY A 613 -21.00 -21.67 35.19
C GLY A 613 -20.97 -20.28 34.54
N PRO A 614 -21.54 -20.18 33.32
CA PRO A 614 -21.52 -18.97 32.51
C PRO A 614 -22.51 -17.91 33.04
N PRO A 615 -22.46 -16.67 32.53
CA PRO A 615 -23.41 -15.62 32.89
C PRO A 615 -24.87 -16.06 32.78
N ALA A 616 -25.66 -15.73 33.80
CA ALA A 616 -27.09 -16.03 33.85
C ALA A 616 -27.95 -15.18 32.90
N THR A 617 -27.36 -14.12 32.32
CA THR A 617 -27.97 -13.22 31.34
C THR A 617 -26.91 -12.72 30.37
N GLY A 618 -27.33 -12.39 29.15
CA GLY A 618 -26.44 -11.93 28.09
C GLY A 618 -25.64 -13.06 27.44
N GLY A 619 -24.95 -12.74 26.35
CA GLY A 619 -24.24 -13.75 25.56
C GLY A 619 -22.99 -14.22 26.28
N TRP A 620 -22.49 -15.39 25.93
CA TRP A 620 -21.23 -15.91 26.46
C TRP A 620 -20.59 -16.91 25.51
N THR A 621 -19.28 -17.11 25.68
CA THR A 621 -18.49 -18.10 24.95
C THR A 621 -17.64 -18.88 25.95
N ARG A 622 -17.67 -20.21 25.86
CA ARG A 622 -16.84 -21.14 26.63
C ARG A 622 -15.91 -21.89 25.69
N ILE A 623 -14.64 -21.99 26.07
CA ILE A 623 -13.60 -22.65 25.28
C ILE A 623 -12.88 -23.67 26.17
N ILE A 624 -12.64 -24.87 25.63
CA ILE A 624 -11.80 -25.89 26.26
C ILE A 624 -10.90 -26.54 25.22
N CYS A 625 -9.59 -26.62 25.48
CA CYS A 625 -8.68 -27.39 24.62
C CYS A 625 -8.37 -28.73 25.28
N PHE A 626 -8.35 -29.80 24.49
CA PHE A 626 -8.25 -31.16 25.00
C PHE A 626 -7.58 -32.09 24.00
N ARG A 627 -7.02 -33.18 24.52
CA ARG A 627 -6.41 -34.26 23.73
C ARG A 627 -6.70 -35.59 24.41
N THR A 628 -7.19 -36.58 23.67
CA THR A 628 -7.40 -37.92 24.22
C THR A 628 -7.16 -38.99 23.16
N THR A 629 -6.87 -40.21 23.60
CA THR A 629 -6.85 -41.42 22.77
C THR A 629 -7.96 -42.39 23.19
N VAL A 630 -8.83 -41.98 24.11
CA VAL A 630 -9.85 -42.83 24.70
C VAL A 630 -11.21 -42.54 24.06
N THR A 631 -11.79 -43.53 23.40
CA THR A 631 -13.20 -43.50 22.99
C THR A 631 -14.06 -44.01 24.15
N PRO A 632 -15.00 -43.22 24.67
CA PRO A 632 -15.75 -43.61 25.86
C PRO A 632 -16.91 -44.55 25.56
N SER A 633 -17.29 -45.37 26.54
CA SER A 633 -18.43 -46.28 26.40
C SER A 633 -19.79 -45.57 26.36
N ASN A 634 -19.89 -44.35 26.87
CA ASN A 634 -21.11 -43.53 26.83
C ASN A 634 -20.82 -42.09 26.42
N ARG A 635 -20.19 -41.30 27.30
CA ARG A 635 -19.60 -39.99 26.99
C ARG A 635 -18.63 -39.54 28.09
N MET A 636 -17.64 -38.72 27.79
CA MET A 636 -16.73 -38.12 28.79
C MET A 636 -16.98 -36.63 28.92
N ALA A 637 -17.23 -36.16 30.14
CA ALA A 637 -17.43 -34.75 30.44
C ALA A 637 -16.08 -34.01 30.51
N LEU A 638 -15.86 -33.08 29.60
CA LEU A 638 -14.73 -32.15 29.61
C LEU A 638 -14.97 -31.01 30.60
N TRP A 639 -16.19 -30.47 30.61
CA TRP A 639 -16.61 -29.44 31.55
C TRP A 639 -18.12 -29.49 31.76
N THR A 640 -18.55 -29.27 33.00
CA THR A 640 -19.97 -29.31 33.39
C THR A 640 -20.29 -28.18 34.37
N SER A 641 -21.48 -27.60 34.25
CA SER A 641 -22.07 -26.73 35.27
C SER A 641 -23.56 -27.06 35.43
N PHE A 642 -23.98 -27.38 36.66
CA PHE A 642 -25.33 -27.90 36.93
C PHE A 642 -25.99 -27.19 38.11
N ALA A 643 -27.31 -26.98 37.97
CA ALA A 643 -28.18 -26.71 39.10
C ALA A 643 -28.43 -28.00 39.91
N PRO A 644 -28.62 -27.92 41.24
CA PRO A 644 -28.88 -29.10 42.09
C PRO A 644 -30.04 -29.98 41.59
N GLY A 645 -31.02 -29.33 40.96
CA GLY A 645 -32.24 -29.92 40.46
C GLY A 645 -32.15 -30.64 39.13
N ALA A 646 -31.09 -30.41 38.35
CA ALA A 646 -30.97 -30.88 36.98
C ALA A 646 -30.89 -32.42 36.87
N ALA A 647 -30.20 -33.09 37.79
CA ALA A 647 -30.15 -34.56 37.81
C ALA A 647 -31.46 -35.21 38.29
N GLY A 648 -32.22 -34.52 39.16
CA GLY A 648 -33.44 -35.05 39.78
C GLY A 648 -34.75 -34.57 39.13
N GLY A 649 -34.68 -33.69 38.12
CA GLY A 649 -35.85 -33.11 37.46
C GLY A 649 -36.72 -32.20 38.36
N THR A 650 -36.18 -31.72 39.48
CA THR A 650 -36.92 -30.93 40.49
C THR A 650 -36.27 -29.57 40.69
N GLY A 651 -37.05 -28.49 40.84
CA GLY A 651 -36.46 -27.14 40.92
C GLY A 651 -35.83 -26.70 39.59
N SER A 652 -34.69 -25.98 39.66
CA SER A 652 -33.97 -25.58 38.44
C SER A 652 -33.37 -26.80 37.74
N LYS A 653 -33.75 -26.99 36.48
CA LYS A 653 -33.23 -28.03 35.59
C LYS A 653 -32.06 -27.52 34.73
N ALA A 654 -31.52 -26.35 35.05
CA ALA A 654 -30.46 -25.74 34.27
C ALA A 654 -29.18 -26.58 34.33
N TYR A 655 -28.61 -26.84 33.16
CA TYR A 655 -27.30 -27.44 33.04
C TYR A 655 -26.60 -26.96 31.78
N ILE A 656 -25.28 -27.10 31.79
CA ILE A 656 -24.48 -27.08 30.59
C ILE A 656 -23.36 -28.11 30.72
N GLU A 657 -23.13 -28.87 29.66
CA GLU A 657 -22.15 -29.94 29.59
C GLU A 657 -21.42 -29.86 28.24
N LEU A 658 -20.09 -29.91 28.28
CA LEU A 658 -19.21 -30.10 27.13
C LEU A 658 -18.60 -31.50 27.27
N PHE A 659 -18.73 -32.33 26.24
CA PHE A 659 -18.39 -33.74 26.33
C PHE A 659 -17.90 -34.34 25.01
N ILE A 660 -17.26 -35.50 25.10
CA ILE A 660 -16.98 -36.38 23.95
C ILE A 660 -17.95 -37.55 24.01
N ASP A 661 -18.73 -37.78 22.97
CA ASP A 661 -19.72 -38.87 22.93
C ASP A 661 -19.09 -40.26 22.70
N SER A 662 -19.92 -41.30 22.70
CA SER A 662 -19.47 -42.68 22.49
C SER A 662 -18.97 -42.97 21.07
N SER A 663 -19.25 -42.08 20.11
CA SER A 663 -18.71 -42.15 18.74
C SER A 663 -17.37 -41.40 18.62
N GLY A 664 -16.94 -40.70 19.68
CA GLY A 664 -15.68 -39.94 19.70
C GLY A 664 -15.81 -38.50 19.21
N HIS A 665 -17.01 -37.92 19.19
CA HIS A 665 -17.23 -36.56 18.70
C HIS A 665 -17.45 -35.56 19.84
N PHE A 666 -16.94 -34.33 19.67
CA PHE A 666 -17.18 -33.25 20.61
C PHE A 666 -18.65 -32.80 20.54
N ASN A 667 -19.28 -32.68 21.69
CA ASN A 667 -20.67 -32.31 21.84
C ASN A 667 -20.84 -31.30 22.97
N ALA A 668 -21.92 -30.54 22.90
CA ALA A 668 -22.38 -29.75 24.03
C ALA A 668 -23.89 -29.85 24.18
N ALA A 669 -24.34 -29.84 25.44
CA ALA A 669 -25.74 -29.87 25.79
C ALA A 669 -26.03 -28.82 26.86
N LEU A 670 -27.22 -28.23 26.81
CA LEU A 670 -27.69 -27.30 27.83
C LEU A 670 -29.21 -27.32 28.01
N SER A 671 -29.63 -26.81 29.15
CA SER A 671 -31.03 -26.53 29.46
C SER A 671 -31.15 -25.27 30.28
N ASN A 672 -32.27 -24.57 30.11
CA ASN A 672 -32.67 -23.48 30.98
C ASN A 672 -33.27 -24.01 32.31
N ALA A 673 -33.63 -23.09 33.20
CA ALA A 673 -34.03 -23.43 34.57
C ALA A 673 -35.37 -24.18 34.69
N ASP A 674 -36.36 -23.91 33.84
CA ASP A 674 -37.64 -24.63 33.89
C ASP A 674 -37.64 -25.91 33.01
N GLY A 675 -36.63 -26.06 32.15
CA GLY A 675 -36.47 -27.14 31.18
C GLY A 675 -37.33 -26.96 29.94
N SER A 676 -37.86 -25.76 29.68
CA SER A 676 -38.65 -25.45 28.49
C SER A 676 -37.80 -25.29 27.23
N ALA A 677 -36.52 -24.91 27.38
CA ALA A 677 -35.55 -24.84 26.31
C ALA A 677 -34.36 -25.76 26.64
N THR A 678 -34.22 -26.83 25.87
CA THR A 678 -33.15 -27.84 26.00
C THR A 678 -32.59 -28.16 24.63
N SER A 679 -31.28 -28.36 24.57
CA SER A 679 -30.58 -28.56 23.31
C SER A 679 -29.32 -29.39 23.51
N SER A 680 -28.96 -30.21 22.51
CA SER A 680 -27.74 -31.03 22.50
C SER A 680 -27.30 -31.27 21.07
N PHE A 681 -26.07 -30.86 20.74
CA PHE A 681 -25.50 -31.04 19.41
C PHE A 681 -24.03 -31.45 19.46
N GLY A 682 -23.63 -32.21 18.46
CA GLY A 682 -22.28 -32.71 18.27
C GLY A 682 -21.68 -32.25 16.96
N VAL A 683 -20.36 -32.14 16.96
CA VAL A 683 -19.55 -31.86 15.78
C VAL A 683 -19.06 -33.21 15.24
N SER A 684 -19.86 -33.84 14.36
CA SER A 684 -19.57 -35.18 13.82
C SER A 684 -18.40 -35.21 12.82
N ASP A 685 -17.97 -34.07 12.32
CA ASP A 685 -16.86 -33.94 11.37
C ASP A 685 -15.48 -34.20 11.99
N VAL A 686 -15.39 -34.14 13.33
CA VAL A 686 -14.12 -34.25 14.07
C VAL A 686 -14.14 -35.47 14.98
N PHE A 687 -13.31 -36.47 14.68
CA PHE A 687 -13.06 -37.59 15.58
C PHE A 687 -11.93 -37.24 16.57
N CYS A 688 -12.29 -37.00 17.83
CA CYS A 688 -11.40 -36.47 18.86
C CYS A 688 -10.42 -37.48 19.51
N PRO A 689 -10.75 -38.78 19.63
CA PRO A 689 -9.84 -39.79 20.19
C PRO A 689 -8.67 -40.20 19.28
N ASN A 690 -8.07 -39.26 18.56
CA ASN A 690 -6.98 -39.50 17.61
C ASN A 690 -5.59 -39.18 18.19
N GLY A 691 -5.52 -38.71 19.45
CA GLY A 691 -4.26 -38.28 20.07
C GLY A 691 -3.70 -36.95 19.52
N ALA A 692 -4.49 -36.14 18.82
CA ALA A 692 -4.19 -34.76 18.44
C ALA A 692 -4.86 -33.77 19.41
N TRP A 693 -4.45 -32.50 19.34
CA TRP A 693 -5.07 -31.42 20.10
C TRP A 693 -6.33 -30.91 19.40
N HIS A 694 -7.39 -30.76 20.17
CA HIS A 694 -8.69 -30.25 19.74
C HIS A 694 -9.12 -29.07 20.60
N ILE A 695 -9.92 -28.18 20.02
CA ILE A 695 -10.51 -27.04 20.73
C ILE A 695 -12.03 -27.05 20.55
N GLY A 696 -12.73 -27.22 21.66
CA GLY A 696 -14.17 -27.11 21.74
C GLY A 696 -14.59 -25.69 22.10
N ILE A 697 -15.49 -25.10 21.32
CA ILE A 697 -16.06 -23.77 21.54
C ILE A 697 -17.57 -23.89 21.64
N VAL A 698 -18.17 -23.26 22.65
CA VAL A 698 -19.60 -23.30 22.89
C VAL A 698 -20.08 -21.90 23.23
N GLN A 699 -21.17 -21.46 22.60
CA GLN A 699 -21.63 -20.07 22.70
C GLN A 699 -23.14 -19.99 22.84
N LEU A 700 -23.58 -18.95 23.54
CA LEU A 700 -24.98 -18.55 23.58
C LEU A 700 -25.11 -17.08 23.18
N SER A 701 -26.07 -16.79 22.31
CA SER A 701 -26.36 -15.42 21.87
C SER A 701 -26.91 -14.56 22.99
N SER A 702 -26.80 -13.23 22.83
CA SER A 702 -27.21 -12.28 23.88
C SER A 702 -28.69 -12.33 24.26
N ASP A 703 -29.54 -12.78 23.35
CA ASP A 703 -30.97 -12.98 23.57
C ASP A 703 -31.33 -14.37 24.11
N GLY A 704 -30.33 -15.24 24.27
CA GLY A 704 -30.50 -16.60 24.77
C GLY A 704 -31.15 -17.57 23.79
N LYS A 705 -31.27 -17.22 22.50
CA LYS A 705 -32.05 -18.04 21.55
C LYS A 705 -31.22 -18.87 20.60
N THR A 706 -29.96 -18.50 20.38
CA THR A 706 -29.06 -19.20 19.48
C THR A 706 -27.94 -19.85 20.26
N PHE A 707 -27.82 -21.15 20.11
CA PHE A 707 -26.78 -21.98 20.73
C PHE A 707 -25.83 -22.48 19.65
N THR A 708 -24.54 -22.18 19.80
CA THR A 708 -23.49 -22.55 18.84
C THR A 708 -22.50 -23.52 19.48
N VAL A 709 -22.18 -24.61 18.78
CA VAL A 709 -21.17 -25.59 19.19
C VAL A 709 -20.18 -25.78 18.05
N ALA A 710 -18.90 -25.65 18.35
CA ALA A 710 -17.83 -25.83 17.39
C ALA A 710 -16.70 -26.68 17.96
N CYS A 711 -16.03 -27.42 17.08
CA CYS A 711 -14.81 -28.15 17.36
C CYS A 711 -13.87 -27.90 16.19
N ASP A 712 -12.68 -27.36 16.48
CA ASP A 712 -11.69 -26.99 15.48
C ASP A 712 -12.28 -26.08 14.38
N ASN A 713 -12.37 -26.54 13.13
CA ASN A 713 -12.88 -25.78 11.98
C ASN A 713 -14.36 -26.07 11.64
N PHE A 714 -15.06 -26.83 12.47
CA PHE A 714 -16.45 -27.23 12.21
C PHE A 714 -17.35 -26.71 13.31
N GLY A 715 -18.54 -26.24 12.95
CA GLY A 715 -19.54 -25.85 13.93
C GLY A 715 -20.96 -25.91 13.42
N TYR A 716 -21.85 -26.00 14.39
CA TYR A 716 -23.27 -26.15 14.23
C TYR A 716 -23.98 -25.16 15.14
N GLN A 717 -25.11 -24.63 14.69
CA GLN A 717 -25.92 -23.70 15.46
C GLN A 717 -27.38 -24.17 15.45
N ASP A 718 -28.06 -23.93 16.56
CA ASP A 718 -29.48 -24.14 16.71
C ASP A 718 -30.14 -22.88 17.27
N SER A 719 -31.34 -22.60 16.80
CA SER A 719 -32.09 -21.41 17.17
C SER A 719 -33.49 -21.80 17.60
N THR A 720 -33.92 -21.35 18.77
CA THR A 720 -35.28 -21.60 19.26
C THR A 720 -36.00 -20.30 19.64
N THR A 721 -37.30 -20.40 19.91
CA THR A 721 -38.08 -19.28 20.45
C THR A 721 -37.89 -19.11 21.96
N GLY A 722 -37.38 -20.15 22.65
CA GLY A 722 -37.19 -20.18 24.10
C GLY A 722 -35.83 -19.64 24.52
N ASP A 723 -35.74 -19.24 25.78
CA ASP A 723 -34.50 -18.73 26.38
C ASP A 723 -33.68 -19.89 26.96
N PHE A 724 -32.47 -20.09 26.43
CA PHE A 724 -31.50 -21.10 26.83
C PHE A 724 -30.62 -20.73 28.03
N HIS A 725 -30.70 -19.51 28.59
CA HIS A 725 -29.81 -19.11 29.68
C HIS A 725 -29.89 -20.08 30.89
N PRO A 726 -28.77 -20.72 31.29
CA PRO A 726 -28.76 -21.62 32.43
C PRO A 726 -28.70 -20.81 33.73
N THR A 727 -29.79 -20.76 34.50
CA THR A 727 -29.84 -20.02 35.78
C THR A 727 -29.93 -20.95 36.99
N GLY A 728 -29.23 -20.58 38.07
CA GLY A 728 -29.23 -21.35 39.33
C GLY A 728 -28.24 -22.51 39.39
N CYS A 729 -27.20 -22.52 38.55
CA CYS A 729 -26.09 -23.47 38.68
C CYS A 729 -25.33 -23.25 40.00
N THR A 730 -25.03 -24.33 40.72
CA THR A 730 -24.28 -24.28 42.00
C THR A 730 -23.08 -25.23 42.01
N THR A 731 -22.89 -25.98 40.94
CA THR A 731 -21.78 -26.92 40.78
C THR A 731 -21.09 -26.65 39.45
N GLU A 732 -19.77 -26.79 39.44
CA GLU A 732 -18.97 -26.71 38.23
C GLU A 732 -17.76 -27.64 38.37
N SER A 733 -17.43 -28.38 37.31
CA SER A 733 -16.26 -29.26 37.30
C SER A 733 -15.62 -29.31 35.93
N ILE A 734 -14.30 -29.45 35.90
CA ILE A 734 -13.51 -29.71 34.69
C ILE A 734 -12.96 -31.13 34.81
N GLY A 735 -13.13 -31.95 33.77
CA GLY A 735 -12.66 -33.34 33.73
C GLY A 735 -13.60 -34.39 34.33
N GLY A 736 -14.89 -34.08 34.49
CA GLY A 736 -15.91 -35.04 34.91
C GLY A 736 -17.21 -34.38 35.37
N LEU A 737 -18.29 -35.16 35.45
CA LEU A 737 -19.58 -34.72 36.00
C LEU A 737 -19.64 -35.05 37.49
N VAL A 738 -19.68 -34.03 38.35
CA VAL A 738 -19.78 -34.22 39.81
C VAL A 738 -20.96 -33.45 40.36
N ILE A 739 -21.96 -34.16 40.89
CA ILE A 739 -23.19 -33.59 41.44
C ILE A 739 -23.50 -34.27 42.78
N GLY A 740 -23.61 -33.47 43.84
CA GLY A 740 -23.89 -33.98 45.18
C GLY A 740 -22.80 -34.94 45.66
N SER A 741 -23.19 -36.16 46.02
CA SER A 741 -22.29 -37.21 46.49
C SER A 741 -21.91 -38.23 45.40
N ALA A 742 -22.10 -37.89 44.12
CA ALA A 742 -21.83 -38.82 43.02
C ALA A 742 -20.99 -38.19 41.90
N SER A 743 -20.22 -39.04 41.23
CA SER A 743 -19.27 -38.69 40.15
C SER A 743 -19.44 -39.62 38.97
N TYR A 744 -19.79 -39.07 37.81
CA TYR A 744 -20.07 -39.82 36.58
C TYR A 744 -19.23 -39.27 35.43
N LEU A 745 -19.15 -40.03 34.32
CA LEU A 745 -18.67 -39.53 33.02
C LEU A 745 -17.26 -38.90 33.07
N LEU A 746 -16.38 -39.43 33.91
CA LEU A 746 -15.04 -38.86 34.14
C LEU A 746 -14.20 -38.82 32.86
N TYR A 747 -13.41 -37.77 32.68
CA TYR A 747 -12.52 -37.60 31.53
C TYR A 747 -11.15 -38.25 31.77
N SER A 748 -10.53 -38.76 30.70
CA SER A 748 -9.12 -39.19 30.71
C SER A 748 -8.44 -38.66 29.45
N GLY A 749 -7.35 -37.93 29.63
CA GLY A 749 -6.64 -37.21 28.57
C GLY A 749 -5.93 -35.96 29.08
N ASP A 750 -5.42 -35.16 28.16
CA ASP A 750 -4.75 -33.89 28.45
C ASP A 750 -5.72 -32.71 28.25
N LEU A 751 -5.62 -31.70 29.12
CA LEU A 751 -6.37 -30.45 29.01
C LEU A 751 -5.42 -29.27 28.94
N ALA A 752 -5.77 -28.30 28.10
CA ALA A 752 -5.17 -26.98 28.02
C ALA A 752 -6.29 -25.94 27.92
N TYR A 753 -6.08 -24.72 28.43
CA TYR A 753 -7.01 -23.60 28.29
C TYR A 753 -8.49 -23.93 28.56
N ALA A 754 -8.97 -23.71 29.79
CA ALA A 754 -10.39 -23.56 30.07
C ALA A 754 -10.73 -22.08 30.21
N VAL A 755 -11.53 -21.53 29.29
CA VAL A 755 -11.76 -20.08 29.16
C VAL A 755 -13.24 -19.74 29.07
N GLU A 756 -13.64 -18.64 29.70
CA GLU A 756 -14.97 -18.06 29.59
C GLU A 756 -14.87 -16.60 29.18
N ILE A 757 -15.64 -16.23 28.17
CA ILE A 757 -15.76 -14.87 27.64
C ILE A 757 -17.20 -14.40 27.92
N PRO A 758 -17.41 -13.23 28.54
CA PRO A 758 -18.72 -12.78 29.00
C PRO A 758 -19.58 -12.17 27.86
N TYR A 759 -19.36 -12.60 26.62
CA TYR A 759 -20.12 -12.24 25.44
C TYR A 759 -19.97 -13.33 24.36
N GLU A 760 -20.90 -13.36 23.40
CA GLU A 760 -20.80 -14.18 22.20
C GLU A 760 -19.72 -13.59 21.27
N ILE A 761 -18.64 -14.35 21.01
CA ILE A 761 -17.68 -13.99 19.97
C ILE A 761 -18.27 -14.27 18.58
N ASN A 762 -17.89 -13.48 17.58
CA ASN A 762 -18.28 -13.72 16.20
C ASN A 762 -17.86 -15.13 15.74
N ASN A 763 -18.76 -15.87 15.08
CA ASN A 763 -18.54 -17.27 14.67
C ASN A 763 -17.30 -17.43 13.78
N ASP A 764 -17.05 -16.52 12.82
CA ASP A 764 -15.86 -16.58 11.96
C ASP A 764 -14.58 -16.47 12.81
N ARG A 765 -14.61 -15.61 13.84
CA ARG A 765 -13.50 -15.49 14.79
C ARG A 765 -13.34 -16.74 15.65
N ALA A 766 -14.43 -17.40 16.04
CA ALA A 766 -14.39 -18.66 16.78
C ALA A 766 -13.70 -19.76 15.94
N PHE A 767 -14.12 -19.94 14.69
CA PHE A 767 -13.53 -20.92 13.78
C PHE A 767 -12.06 -20.63 13.46
N ASP A 768 -11.71 -19.35 13.29
CA ASP A 768 -10.33 -18.93 13.05
C ASP A 768 -9.38 -19.28 14.22
N ILE A 769 -9.85 -19.10 15.46
CA ILE A 769 -9.13 -19.53 16.67
C ILE A 769 -9.02 -21.07 16.67
N GLY A 770 -10.09 -21.76 16.28
CA GLY A 770 -10.16 -23.21 16.19
C GLY A 770 -9.11 -23.82 15.25
N VAL A 771 -9.06 -23.31 14.02
CA VAL A 771 -8.08 -23.70 12.98
C VAL A 771 -6.64 -23.37 13.41
N GLY A 772 -6.42 -22.23 14.04
CA GLY A 772 -5.10 -21.82 14.51
C GLY A 772 -4.54 -22.73 15.60
N PHE A 773 -5.41 -23.26 16.45
CA PHE A 773 -5.01 -24.16 17.52
C PHE A 773 -4.81 -25.61 17.07
N SER A 774 -5.66 -26.12 16.19
CA SER A 774 -5.65 -27.53 15.79
C SER A 774 -4.72 -27.85 14.60
N LEU A 775 -4.56 -26.90 13.68
CA LEU A 775 -3.83 -27.09 12.42
C LEU A 775 -2.72 -26.05 12.21
N GLY A 776 -2.55 -25.10 13.14
CA GLY A 776 -1.70 -23.94 12.95
C GLY A 776 -2.00 -23.16 11.68
N TRP A 777 -3.27 -23.09 11.28
CA TRP A 777 -3.68 -22.49 10.00
C TRP A 777 -2.99 -23.09 8.76
N SER A 778 -2.63 -24.38 8.81
CA SER A 778 -2.29 -25.13 7.60
C SER A 778 -3.43 -25.03 6.59
N GLY A 779 -3.10 -24.77 5.33
CA GLY A 779 -4.08 -24.51 4.28
C GLY A 779 -4.43 -23.03 4.07
N ASP A 780 -3.92 -22.11 4.92
CA ASP A 780 -3.90 -20.67 4.59
C ASP A 780 -3.24 -20.49 3.22
N THR A 781 -3.80 -19.60 2.38
CA THR A 781 -3.01 -19.04 1.28
C THR A 781 -1.90 -18.15 1.85
N SER A 782 -0.80 -17.98 1.14
CA SER A 782 0.30 -17.07 1.51
C SER A 782 -0.19 -15.66 1.83
N THR A 783 -1.17 -15.15 1.07
CA THR A 783 -1.84 -13.86 1.32
C THR A 783 -2.56 -13.84 2.68
N GLN A 784 -3.34 -14.88 3.00
CA GLN A 784 -4.00 -15.01 4.31
C GLN A 784 -2.96 -15.09 5.44
N ARG A 785 -1.90 -15.87 5.24
CA ARG A 785 -0.83 -16.02 6.23
C ARG A 785 -0.09 -14.70 6.49
N ALA A 786 0.27 -13.97 5.45
CA ALA A 786 0.92 -12.67 5.58
C ALA A 786 0.01 -11.63 6.25
N GLN A 787 -1.28 -11.56 5.88
CA GLN A 787 -2.24 -10.67 6.55
C GLN A 787 -2.39 -11.02 8.03
N ARG A 788 -2.38 -12.32 8.37
CA ARG A 788 -2.44 -12.81 9.74
C ARG A 788 -1.21 -12.39 10.54
N ILE A 789 -0.01 -12.55 9.98
CA ILE A 789 1.25 -12.10 10.59
C ILE A 789 1.21 -10.59 10.88
N LEU A 790 0.76 -9.77 9.92
CA LEU A 790 0.61 -8.32 10.13
C LEU A 790 -0.38 -8.01 11.27
N THR A 791 -1.53 -8.68 11.27
CA THR A 791 -2.56 -8.51 12.31
C THR A 791 -2.03 -8.90 13.69
N MET A 792 -1.30 -10.03 13.78
CA MET A 792 -0.68 -10.52 15.02
C MET A 792 0.45 -9.62 15.51
N ALA A 793 1.17 -8.96 14.60
CA ALA A 793 2.17 -7.96 14.94
C ALA A 793 1.54 -6.65 15.47
N GLY A 794 0.22 -6.47 15.31
CA GLY A 794 -0.48 -5.22 15.65
C GLY A 794 -0.35 -4.15 14.56
N TYR A 795 -0.01 -4.54 13.33
CA TYR A 795 -0.03 -3.64 12.18
C TYR A 795 -1.46 -3.51 11.63
N PRO A 796 -2.07 -2.31 11.63
CA PRO A 796 -3.47 -2.14 11.25
C PRO A 796 -3.71 -2.08 9.74
N GLY A 797 -2.65 -2.04 8.92
CA GLY A 797 -2.77 -1.94 7.46
C GLY A 797 -3.20 -3.26 6.83
N GLN A 798 -4.00 -3.16 5.76
CA GLN A 798 -4.31 -4.30 4.90
C GLN A 798 -3.13 -4.61 3.98
N LEU A 799 -2.86 -5.90 3.81
CA LEU A 799 -1.89 -6.43 2.85
C LEU A 799 -2.46 -6.26 1.43
N ALA A 800 -1.68 -5.73 0.51
CA ALA A 800 -1.92 -5.89 -0.91
C ALA A 800 -1.29 -7.20 -1.38
N SER A 801 -1.92 -7.88 -2.34
CA SER A 801 -1.38 -9.12 -2.91
C SER A 801 -1.37 -9.07 -4.43
N LEU A 802 -0.25 -9.49 -5.03
CA LEU A 802 -0.07 -9.67 -6.47
C LEU A 802 0.19 -11.15 -6.72
N ASP A 803 -0.88 -11.92 -6.89
CA ASP A 803 -0.85 -13.37 -7.13
C ASP A 803 -0.22 -14.23 -6.01
N GLY A 804 -0.30 -13.80 -4.74
CA GLY A 804 0.08 -14.65 -3.61
C GLY A 804 -1.00 -15.69 -3.30
N VAL A 805 -0.79 -16.95 -3.67
CA VAL A 805 -1.79 -18.04 -3.59
C VAL A 805 -1.23 -19.37 -3.09
N GLU A 806 0.06 -19.47 -2.78
CA GLU A 806 0.72 -20.68 -2.26
C GLU A 806 0.02 -21.20 -1.02
N VAL A 807 -0.13 -22.53 -0.93
CA VAL A 807 -0.85 -23.17 0.17
C VAL A 807 0.13 -23.47 1.29
N MET A 808 -0.01 -22.71 2.37
CA MET A 808 0.94 -22.70 3.47
C MET A 808 0.79 -23.94 4.35
N GLY A 809 1.94 -24.44 4.81
CA GLY A 809 1.98 -25.46 5.86
C GLY A 809 1.53 -24.91 7.22
N PRO A 810 1.51 -25.74 8.28
CA PRO A 810 1.23 -25.28 9.63
C PRO A 810 2.18 -24.14 10.05
N ALA A 811 1.64 -23.10 10.66
CA ALA A 811 2.38 -21.93 11.10
C ALA A 811 3.25 -22.23 12.32
N ASN A 812 4.43 -21.64 12.35
CA ASN A 812 5.27 -21.59 13.54
C ASN A 812 5.78 -20.15 13.69
N LEU A 813 5.01 -19.35 14.42
CA LEU A 813 5.16 -17.89 14.50
C LEU A 813 5.58 -17.41 15.90
N ALA A 814 5.62 -18.31 16.89
CA ALA A 814 5.79 -17.92 18.28
C ALA A 814 7.16 -17.32 18.58
N GLY A 815 7.17 -16.09 19.10
CA GLY A 815 8.40 -15.36 19.41
C GLY A 815 9.21 -14.91 18.20
N GLN A 816 8.72 -15.14 16.97
CA GLN A 816 9.43 -14.76 15.76
C GLN A 816 9.36 -13.26 15.50
N ASN A 817 10.37 -12.73 14.83
CA ASN A 817 10.30 -11.39 14.26
C ASN A 817 9.24 -11.36 13.14
N ALA A 818 8.35 -10.37 13.14
CA ALA A 818 7.28 -10.30 12.14
C ALA A 818 7.81 -10.14 10.71
N GLY A 819 8.89 -9.37 10.52
CA GLY A 819 9.57 -9.24 9.24
C GLY A 819 10.16 -10.57 8.76
N ALA A 820 10.81 -11.32 9.65
CA ALA A 820 11.35 -12.65 9.32
C ALA A 820 10.25 -13.65 8.96
N ALA A 821 9.14 -13.66 9.70
CA ALA A 821 8.01 -14.52 9.40
C ALA A 821 7.38 -14.17 8.03
N LEU A 822 7.24 -12.88 7.70
CA LEU A 822 6.79 -12.44 6.37
C LEU A 822 7.78 -12.85 5.28
N GLN A 823 9.08 -12.82 5.55
CA GLN A 823 10.10 -13.28 4.60
C GLN A 823 9.92 -14.77 4.28
N VAL A 824 9.63 -15.63 5.26
CA VAL A 824 9.35 -17.05 5.00
C VAL A 824 8.12 -17.23 4.12
N VAL A 825 7.07 -16.43 4.32
CA VAL A 825 5.89 -16.44 3.43
C VAL A 825 6.27 -16.04 2.01
N ALA A 826 7.05 -14.97 1.84
CA ALA A 826 7.53 -14.53 0.53
C ALA A 826 8.45 -15.58 -0.14
N ASP A 827 9.35 -16.21 0.63
CA ASP A 827 10.24 -17.24 0.13
C ASP A 827 9.46 -18.48 -0.32
N SER A 828 8.41 -18.85 0.42
CA SER A 828 7.48 -19.94 0.03
C SER A 828 6.80 -19.66 -1.31
N GLU A 829 6.64 -18.39 -1.66
CA GLU A 829 6.06 -17.95 -2.93
C GLU A 829 7.07 -17.82 -4.08
N ALA A 830 8.38 -18.03 -3.85
CA ALA A 830 9.44 -17.45 -4.69
C ALA A 830 9.23 -15.94 -4.97
N GLY A 831 8.50 -15.30 -4.07
CA GLY A 831 7.93 -13.97 -4.20
C GLY A 831 8.69 -12.98 -3.36
N GLN A 832 8.10 -11.81 -3.13
CA GLN A 832 8.70 -10.73 -2.36
C GLN A 832 7.66 -10.05 -1.48
N VAL A 833 8.08 -9.67 -0.28
CA VAL A 833 7.30 -8.76 0.58
C VAL A 833 7.99 -7.39 0.59
N TYR A 834 7.25 -6.33 0.24
CA TYR A 834 7.78 -4.98 0.16
C TYR A 834 6.73 -3.94 0.57
N ALA A 835 7.14 -2.71 0.90
CA ALA A 835 6.21 -1.58 1.00
C ALA A 835 6.17 -0.85 -0.35
N ASP A 836 4.98 -0.69 -0.91
CA ASP A 836 4.80 0.03 -2.17
C ASP A 836 5.02 1.56 -1.98
N PRO A 837 5.09 2.35 -3.07
CA PRO A 837 5.32 3.80 -2.96
C PRO A 837 4.20 4.54 -2.19
N SER A 838 3.04 3.94 -2.01
CA SER A 838 1.93 4.50 -1.22
C SER A 838 2.01 4.15 0.28
N GLY A 839 2.96 3.29 0.66
CA GLY A 839 3.17 2.81 2.03
C GLY A 839 2.37 1.56 2.38
N VAL A 840 1.78 0.87 1.38
CA VAL A 840 1.04 -0.37 1.57
C VAL A 840 2.00 -1.56 1.51
N VAL A 841 1.93 -2.44 2.51
CA VAL A 841 2.69 -3.69 2.51
C VAL A 841 2.09 -4.62 1.47
N THR A 842 2.92 -5.09 0.55
CA THR A 842 2.53 -5.88 -0.61
C THR A 842 3.28 -7.21 -0.59
N LEU A 843 2.55 -8.31 -0.76
CA LEU A 843 3.10 -9.63 -1.09
C LEU A 843 2.93 -9.86 -2.59
N ALA A 844 4.05 -9.97 -3.31
CA ALA A 844 4.03 -10.36 -4.70
C ALA A 844 4.48 -11.82 -4.84
N GLY A 845 3.62 -12.66 -5.39
CA GLY A 845 3.94 -14.06 -5.70
C GLY A 845 4.80 -14.19 -6.96
N ARG A 846 5.36 -15.38 -7.19
CA ARG A 846 6.24 -15.67 -8.35
C ARG A 846 5.62 -15.30 -9.71
N ARG A 847 4.31 -15.48 -9.87
CA ARG A 847 3.58 -15.25 -11.13
C ARG A 847 3.60 -13.80 -11.59
N TRP A 848 3.63 -12.85 -10.64
CA TRP A 848 3.60 -11.42 -10.96
C TRP A 848 4.74 -10.97 -11.89
N ARG A 849 5.96 -11.50 -11.70
CA ARG A 849 7.09 -11.20 -12.59
C ARG A 849 6.93 -11.92 -13.94
N TYR A 850 6.49 -13.18 -13.94
CA TYR A 850 6.33 -13.99 -15.16
C TYR A 850 5.30 -13.42 -16.14
N LEU A 851 4.22 -12.82 -15.63
CA LEU A 851 3.16 -12.26 -16.45
C LEU A 851 3.57 -10.96 -17.16
N GLN A 852 4.71 -10.36 -16.79
CA GLN A 852 5.25 -9.16 -17.44
C GLN A 852 6.00 -9.52 -18.74
N ALA A 853 5.26 -9.74 -19.83
CA ALA A 853 5.83 -10.14 -21.12
C ALA A 853 6.53 -8.99 -21.89
N THR A 854 6.18 -7.73 -21.62
CA THR A 854 6.75 -6.55 -22.30
C THR A 854 7.41 -5.60 -21.32
N PRO A 855 8.57 -5.02 -21.64
CA PRO A 855 9.20 -4.01 -20.79
C PRO A 855 8.32 -2.76 -20.72
N ALA A 856 8.09 -2.24 -19.52
CA ALA A 856 7.34 -1.00 -19.29
C ALA A 856 8.12 0.23 -19.76
N VAL A 857 9.45 0.14 -19.76
CA VAL A 857 10.36 1.20 -20.20
C VAL A 857 11.59 0.60 -20.89
N VAL A 858 12.09 1.30 -21.91
CA VAL A 858 13.32 0.94 -22.62
C VAL A 858 14.33 2.07 -22.43
N PHE A 859 15.44 1.77 -21.77
CA PHE A 859 16.57 2.67 -21.57
C PHE A 859 17.59 2.52 -22.68
N GLY A 860 18.13 3.62 -23.19
CA GLY A 860 19.11 3.60 -24.28
C GLY A 860 19.25 4.94 -24.99
N ASP A 861 20.09 4.97 -26.01
CA ASP A 861 20.46 6.14 -26.81
C ASP A 861 19.76 6.20 -28.19
N GLY A 862 18.82 5.28 -28.45
CA GLY A 862 18.09 5.17 -29.71
C GLY A 862 16.78 5.97 -29.75
N PRO A 863 16.15 6.11 -30.93
CA PRO A 863 14.87 6.78 -31.06
C PRO A 863 13.76 6.10 -30.24
N GLY A 864 13.05 6.87 -29.41
CA GLY A 864 11.97 6.35 -28.54
C GLY A 864 12.45 5.66 -27.26
N GLU A 865 13.76 5.65 -26.99
CA GLU A 865 14.35 5.13 -25.75
C GLU A 865 14.57 6.24 -24.73
N VAL A 866 14.61 5.88 -23.45
CA VAL A 866 14.90 6.80 -22.34
C VAL A 866 16.42 6.89 -22.14
N PRO A 867 17.06 8.05 -22.37
CA PRO A 867 18.48 8.21 -22.16
C PRO A 867 18.83 8.15 -20.67
N TYR A 868 19.90 7.41 -20.35
CA TYR A 868 20.48 7.38 -19.00
C TYR A 868 21.61 8.40 -18.86
N LEU A 869 21.80 8.86 -17.62
CA LEU A 869 22.85 9.79 -17.19
C LEU A 869 24.09 8.99 -16.77
N GLY A 870 25.24 9.34 -17.36
CA GLY A 870 26.53 8.73 -17.06
C GLY A 870 26.76 7.39 -17.76
N ASP A 871 27.81 6.69 -17.33
CA ASP A 871 28.17 5.38 -17.87
C ASP A 871 27.35 4.26 -17.22
N VAL A 872 26.92 3.29 -18.04
CA VAL A 872 26.31 2.05 -17.57
C VAL A 872 27.33 0.93 -17.67
N SER A 873 27.61 0.27 -16.53
CA SER A 873 28.49 -0.90 -16.45
C SER A 873 27.66 -2.17 -16.45
N VAL A 874 28.01 -3.10 -17.33
CA VAL A 874 27.46 -4.46 -17.37
C VAL A 874 28.59 -5.42 -17.02
N ASP A 875 28.38 -6.28 -16.02
CA ASP A 875 29.35 -7.28 -15.59
C ASP A 875 28.72 -8.68 -15.50
N LEU A 876 29.53 -9.73 -15.69
CA LEU A 876 29.18 -11.12 -15.40
C LEU A 876 29.70 -11.45 -14.00
N ASP A 877 28.90 -11.08 -13.00
CA ASP A 877 29.28 -11.17 -11.59
C ASP A 877 29.14 -12.61 -11.04
N PRO A 878 30.23 -13.24 -10.57
CA PRO A 878 30.21 -14.58 -9.99
C PRO A 878 29.71 -14.63 -8.54
N ASP A 879 29.56 -13.50 -7.83
CA ASP A 879 29.20 -13.47 -6.39
C ASP A 879 27.81 -14.08 -6.12
N HIS A 880 26.99 -14.20 -7.16
CA HIS A 880 25.62 -14.73 -7.11
C HIS A 880 25.48 -16.09 -7.80
N VAL A 881 26.60 -16.79 -8.03
CA VAL A 881 26.59 -18.18 -8.51
C VAL A 881 26.38 -19.13 -7.34
N TYR A 882 25.30 -19.91 -7.40
CA TYR A 882 24.95 -20.94 -6.41
C TYR A 882 24.74 -22.28 -7.11
N ASN A 883 25.65 -23.22 -6.85
CA ASN A 883 25.64 -24.55 -7.46
C ASN A 883 25.30 -25.67 -6.47
N THR A 884 25.03 -25.32 -5.22
CA THR A 884 24.40 -26.20 -4.23
C THR A 884 23.30 -25.44 -3.53
N VAL A 885 22.05 -25.93 -3.57
CA VAL A 885 20.91 -25.28 -2.91
C VAL A 885 20.33 -26.22 -1.87
N GLN A 886 20.11 -25.69 -0.67
CA GLN A 886 19.44 -26.35 0.45
C GLN A 886 18.12 -25.64 0.74
N VAL A 887 17.02 -26.39 0.77
CA VAL A 887 15.69 -25.87 1.12
C VAL A 887 15.13 -26.66 2.31
N THR A 888 14.81 -25.91 3.37
CA THR A 888 14.18 -26.39 4.61
C THR A 888 12.69 -26.04 4.59
N ASN A 889 11.81 -27.03 4.76
CA ASN A 889 10.37 -26.77 4.93
C ASN A 889 10.04 -26.62 6.42
N GLN A 890 9.80 -25.40 6.88
CA GLN A 890 9.41 -25.09 8.24
C GLN A 890 8.10 -25.82 8.60
N VAL A 891 8.10 -26.54 9.71
CA VAL A 891 6.91 -27.20 10.25
C VAL A 891 6.26 -26.40 11.38
N GLY A 892 5.05 -26.82 11.74
CA GLY A 892 4.32 -26.29 12.90
C GLY A 892 5.10 -26.47 14.21
N ALA A 893 4.79 -25.64 15.20
CA ALA A 893 5.50 -25.67 16.47
C ALA A 893 5.37 -27.06 17.14
N GLY A 894 6.50 -27.60 17.62
CA GLY A 894 6.55 -28.90 18.30
C GLY A 894 6.50 -30.14 17.40
N ALA A 895 6.40 -29.98 16.07
CA ALA A 895 6.51 -31.09 15.13
C ALA A 895 7.99 -31.44 14.83
N GLU A 896 8.24 -32.70 14.49
CA GLU A 896 9.56 -33.15 14.03
C GLU A 896 9.87 -32.55 12.66
N GLN A 897 11.07 -31.97 12.52
CA GLN A 897 11.53 -31.34 11.30
C GLN A 897 11.89 -32.42 10.25
N PRO A 898 11.29 -32.42 9.05
CA PRO A 898 11.71 -33.29 7.95
C PRO A 898 13.16 -33.00 7.52
N PRO A 899 13.86 -33.98 6.92
CA PRO A 899 15.19 -33.76 6.37
C PRO A 899 15.20 -32.62 5.35
N ASP A 900 16.28 -31.84 5.33
CA ASP A 900 16.47 -30.80 4.32
C ASP A 900 16.57 -31.40 2.92
N THR A 901 16.07 -30.65 1.94
CA THR A 901 16.16 -31.03 0.53
C THR A 901 17.32 -30.32 -0.15
N PHE A 902 17.99 -31.01 -1.07
CA PHE A 902 19.20 -30.51 -1.73
C PHE A 902 19.12 -30.66 -3.24
N ALA A 903 19.67 -29.67 -3.96
CA ALA A 903 19.96 -29.75 -5.39
C ALA A 903 21.39 -29.27 -5.64
N SER A 904 22.12 -29.92 -6.56
CA SER A 904 23.49 -29.52 -6.87
C SER A 904 23.80 -29.63 -8.37
N ASN A 905 24.70 -28.77 -8.85
CA ASN A 905 25.23 -28.76 -10.21
C ASN A 905 26.75 -28.94 -10.16
N SER A 906 27.21 -30.18 -10.36
CA SER A 906 28.64 -30.52 -10.29
C SER A 906 29.47 -29.94 -11.43
N VAL A 907 28.87 -29.68 -12.59
CA VAL A 907 29.56 -29.04 -13.74
C VAL A 907 29.88 -27.59 -13.39
N SER A 908 28.86 -26.84 -12.93
CA SER A 908 29.03 -25.47 -12.45
C SER A 908 30.01 -25.39 -11.28
N ALA A 909 29.93 -26.30 -10.30
CA ALA A 909 30.88 -26.32 -9.18
C ALA A 909 32.34 -26.58 -9.62
N GLY A 910 32.55 -27.32 -10.71
CA GLY A 910 33.87 -27.51 -11.31
C GLY A 910 34.41 -26.25 -12.01
N GLU A 911 33.53 -25.43 -12.60
CA GLU A 911 33.89 -24.21 -13.33
C GLU A 911 34.02 -22.98 -12.40
N TYR A 912 33.14 -22.85 -11.40
CA TYR A 912 32.97 -21.65 -10.57
C TYR A 912 33.22 -21.85 -9.07
N PHE A 913 33.80 -23.00 -8.67
CA PHE A 913 33.98 -23.44 -7.28
C PHE A 913 32.65 -23.73 -6.53
N PRO A 914 32.65 -24.59 -5.49
CA PRO A 914 31.44 -24.83 -4.70
C PRO A 914 30.90 -23.58 -4.01
N SER A 915 29.62 -23.28 -4.19
CA SER A 915 28.91 -22.16 -3.59
C SER A 915 27.48 -22.56 -3.25
N SER A 916 27.04 -22.24 -2.02
CA SER A 916 25.78 -22.74 -1.45
C SER A 916 24.75 -21.65 -1.16
N LEU A 917 23.48 -21.92 -1.48
CA LEU A 917 22.33 -21.10 -1.08
C LEU A 917 21.43 -21.89 -0.13
N ALA A 918 21.09 -21.32 1.02
CA ALA A 918 20.09 -21.88 1.93
C ALA A 918 18.80 -21.05 1.91
N ARG A 919 17.66 -21.73 1.94
CA ARG A 919 16.32 -21.12 2.01
C ARG A 919 15.41 -21.89 2.96
N THR A 920 14.53 -21.16 3.62
CA THR A 920 13.47 -21.73 4.46
C THR A 920 12.12 -21.32 3.90
N ILE A 921 11.24 -22.29 3.70
CA ILE A 921 9.87 -22.11 3.19
C ILE A 921 8.88 -22.75 4.15
N ASN A 922 7.57 -22.51 4.00
CA ASN A 922 6.51 -23.12 4.81
C ASN A 922 5.35 -23.52 3.91
N VAL A 923 5.47 -24.67 3.26
CA VAL A 923 4.53 -25.16 2.26
C VAL A 923 3.83 -26.42 2.73
N GLN A 924 2.56 -26.61 2.35
CA GLN A 924 1.78 -27.77 2.76
C GLN A 924 2.29 -29.05 2.07
N ASP A 925 2.65 -28.96 0.79
CA ASP A 925 3.18 -30.10 0.02
C ASP A 925 4.67 -30.34 0.33
N GLN A 926 4.98 -31.53 0.85
CA GLN A 926 6.35 -31.92 1.19
C GLN A 926 7.24 -32.21 -0.03
N GLY A 927 6.69 -32.27 -1.25
CA GLY A 927 7.46 -32.37 -2.49
C GLY A 927 8.02 -31.04 -3.00
N GLU A 928 7.37 -29.92 -2.67
CA GLU A 928 7.75 -28.59 -3.17
C GLU A 928 9.17 -28.11 -2.79
N PRO A 929 9.71 -28.39 -1.58
CA PRO A 929 11.07 -27.99 -1.23
C PRO A 929 12.13 -28.50 -2.22
N LEU A 930 11.96 -29.72 -2.75
CA LEU A 930 12.87 -30.27 -3.75
C LEU A 930 12.78 -29.51 -5.09
N TYR A 931 11.56 -29.18 -5.53
CA TYR A 931 11.36 -28.40 -6.75
C TYR A 931 11.94 -26.98 -6.61
N ALA A 932 11.78 -26.37 -5.43
CA ALA A 932 12.39 -25.09 -5.09
C ALA A 932 13.93 -25.15 -5.19
N ALA A 933 14.53 -26.19 -4.61
CA ALA A 933 15.98 -26.40 -4.65
C ALA A 933 16.48 -26.55 -6.09
N GLN A 934 15.81 -27.38 -6.90
CA GLN A 934 16.15 -27.61 -8.31
C GLN A 934 16.00 -26.34 -9.15
N TYR A 935 14.93 -25.57 -8.94
CA TYR A 935 14.70 -24.29 -9.61
C TYR A 935 15.82 -23.29 -9.33
N LEU A 936 16.13 -23.06 -8.05
CA LEU A 936 17.17 -22.12 -7.65
C LEU A 936 18.56 -22.56 -8.17
N ALA A 937 18.88 -23.85 -8.11
CA ALA A 937 20.13 -24.36 -8.66
C ALA A 937 20.19 -24.21 -10.18
N GLY A 938 19.08 -24.41 -10.90
CA GLY A 938 19.01 -24.21 -12.34
C GLY A 938 19.17 -22.74 -12.75
N GLN A 939 18.60 -21.82 -11.97
CA GLN A 939 18.61 -20.39 -12.25
C GLN A 939 19.97 -19.72 -11.93
N TYR A 940 20.63 -20.17 -10.86
CA TYR A 940 21.80 -19.49 -10.31
C TYR A 940 23.11 -20.28 -10.42
N ALA A 941 23.12 -21.44 -11.10
CA ALA A 941 24.36 -22.17 -11.34
C ALA A 941 25.30 -21.49 -12.36
N GLU A 942 24.84 -20.46 -13.08
CA GLU A 942 25.66 -19.73 -14.06
C GLU A 942 25.63 -18.22 -13.78
N PRO A 943 26.74 -17.50 -14.02
CA PRO A 943 26.78 -16.05 -13.87
C PRO A 943 25.88 -15.36 -14.90
N GLN A 944 25.13 -14.36 -14.47
CA GLN A 944 24.22 -13.57 -15.31
C GLN A 944 24.75 -12.15 -15.49
N PRO A 945 24.47 -11.49 -16.64
CA PRO A 945 24.84 -10.09 -16.84
C PRO A 945 24.05 -9.18 -15.89
N ARG A 946 24.73 -8.37 -15.09
CA ARG A 946 24.14 -7.49 -14.07
C ARG A 946 24.39 -6.02 -14.36
N VAL A 947 23.44 -5.19 -13.98
CA VAL A 947 23.48 -3.72 -14.07
C VAL A 947 23.23 -3.17 -12.67
N SER A 948 24.27 -2.65 -12.02
CA SER A 948 24.16 -2.24 -10.62
C SER A 948 23.26 -1.01 -10.42
N ARG A 949 23.34 -0.03 -11.32
CA ARG A 949 22.55 1.20 -11.25
C ARG A 949 22.38 1.86 -12.61
N VAL A 950 21.17 2.32 -12.89
CA VAL A 950 20.84 3.21 -14.01
C VAL A 950 20.25 4.49 -13.44
N THR A 951 20.81 5.64 -13.80
CA THR A 951 20.28 6.95 -13.41
C THR A 951 19.72 7.65 -14.63
N VAL A 952 18.58 8.32 -14.49
CA VAL A 952 17.95 9.14 -15.53
C VAL A 952 17.66 10.54 -14.99
N ASP A 953 17.75 11.53 -15.86
CA ASP A 953 17.49 12.95 -15.57
C ASP A 953 16.24 13.43 -16.33
N PRO A 954 15.04 13.14 -15.81
CA PRO A 954 13.80 13.60 -16.41
C PRO A 954 13.59 15.12 -16.33
N SER A 955 14.26 15.80 -15.42
CA SER A 955 14.26 17.27 -15.35
C SER A 955 14.86 17.92 -16.60
N SER A 956 15.91 17.33 -17.16
CA SER A 956 16.49 17.77 -18.44
C SER A 956 15.65 17.40 -19.67
N ASN A 957 14.73 16.42 -19.55
CA ASN A 957 13.86 15.97 -20.63
C ASN A 957 12.43 15.67 -20.13
N PRO A 958 11.57 16.68 -20.01
CA PRO A 958 10.18 16.57 -19.56
C PRO A 958 9.29 15.54 -20.26
N GLY A 959 9.63 15.14 -21.49
CA GLY A 959 8.89 14.10 -22.21
C GLY A 959 8.93 12.73 -21.52
N LEU A 960 9.85 12.53 -20.57
CA LEU A 960 10.07 11.27 -19.87
C LEU A 960 9.10 11.04 -18.69
N TRP A 961 8.42 12.08 -18.17
CA TRP A 961 7.56 11.95 -16.99
C TRP A 961 6.48 10.85 -17.09
N PRO A 962 5.73 10.73 -18.21
CA PRO A 962 4.72 9.69 -18.35
C PRO A 962 5.29 8.26 -18.26
N ALA A 963 6.55 8.06 -18.68
CA ALA A 963 7.19 6.75 -18.68
C ALA A 963 7.81 6.38 -17.33
N LEU A 964 8.20 7.37 -16.52
CA LEU A 964 9.00 7.16 -15.30
C LEU A 964 8.22 7.23 -13.99
N LEU A 965 7.21 8.11 -13.89
CA LEU A 965 6.47 8.33 -12.63
C LEU A 965 5.64 7.11 -12.21
N GLY A 966 5.31 6.22 -13.14
CA GLY A 966 4.57 4.98 -12.88
C GLY A 966 5.45 3.76 -12.56
N LEU A 967 6.77 3.88 -12.59
CA LEU A 967 7.67 2.77 -12.30
C LEU A 967 7.64 2.41 -10.81
N SER A 968 7.73 1.11 -10.53
CA SER A 968 7.74 0.57 -9.16
C SER A 968 8.61 -0.68 -9.06
N PHE A 969 8.82 -1.16 -7.84
CA PHE A 969 9.55 -2.41 -7.57
C PHE A 969 9.04 -3.55 -8.45
N GLY A 970 9.96 -4.36 -8.99
CA GLY A 970 9.80 -5.50 -9.90
C GLY A 970 9.12 -5.21 -11.23
N THR A 971 9.03 -3.94 -11.65
CA THR A 971 8.65 -3.58 -13.02
C THR A 971 9.69 -4.07 -14.01
N ARG A 972 9.28 -4.70 -15.12
CA ARG A 972 10.17 -5.11 -16.21
C ARG A 972 10.64 -3.91 -17.01
N ALA A 973 11.95 -3.79 -17.21
CA ALA A 973 12.59 -2.78 -18.03
C ALA A 973 13.56 -3.42 -19.03
N ARG A 974 13.89 -2.70 -20.09
CA ARG A 974 14.93 -3.09 -21.05
C ARG A 974 16.05 -2.07 -21.04
N LEU A 975 17.29 -2.53 -20.98
CA LEU A 975 18.48 -1.71 -21.16
C LEU A 975 19.14 -2.04 -22.50
N ASN A 976 19.33 -1.00 -23.32
CA ASN A 976 20.06 -1.05 -24.57
C ASN A 976 21.37 -0.25 -24.46
N ARG A 977 22.47 -0.88 -24.86
CA ARG A 977 23.77 -0.22 -25.03
C ARG A 977 24.35 -0.55 -26.40
N ARG A 978 24.84 0.47 -27.13
CA ARG A 978 25.39 0.34 -28.48
C ARG A 978 26.88 0.69 -28.50
N PRO A 979 27.80 -0.28 -28.38
CA PRO A 979 29.24 -0.02 -28.52
C PRO A 979 29.60 0.37 -29.96
N ASN A 980 30.47 1.38 -30.13
CA ASN A 980 30.82 1.98 -31.44
C ASN A 980 31.45 1.03 -32.49
N ALA A 981 31.77 -0.22 -32.13
CA ALA A 981 32.37 -1.21 -33.02
C ALA A 981 31.63 -2.57 -33.06
N SER A 982 30.52 -2.72 -32.34
CA SER A 982 29.73 -3.95 -32.33
C SER A 982 28.54 -3.80 -33.30
N PRO A 983 28.32 -4.75 -34.23
CA PRO A 983 27.10 -4.75 -35.06
C PRO A 983 25.83 -5.02 -34.24
N ASN A 984 25.97 -5.59 -33.04
CA ASN A 984 24.86 -5.94 -32.16
C ASN A 984 24.82 -5.01 -30.94
N ALA A 985 23.64 -4.48 -30.64
CA ALA A 985 23.39 -3.80 -29.37
C ALA A 985 23.41 -4.83 -28.23
N ILE A 986 24.00 -4.47 -27.10
CA ILE A 986 23.80 -5.19 -25.84
C ILE A 986 22.37 -4.87 -25.40
N GLN A 987 21.54 -5.89 -25.32
CA GLN A 987 20.15 -5.79 -24.92
C GLN A 987 19.93 -6.69 -23.71
N LEU A 988 19.56 -6.08 -22.58
CA LEU A 988 19.31 -6.77 -21.32
C LEU A 988 17.88 -6.47 -20.87
N ASP A 989 17.08 -7.51 -20.71
CA ASP A 989 15.83 -7.40 -19.98
C ASP A 989 16.13 -7.51 -18.48
N THR A 990 15.52 -6.62 -17.70
CA THR A 990 15.80 -6.47 -16.27
C THR A 990 14.52 -6.27 -15.48
N TYR A 991 14.56 -6.55 -14.18
CA TYR A 991 13.56 -6.04 -13.24
C TYR A 991 14.15 -4.93 -12.39
N VAL A 992 13.33 -3.94 -12.08
CA VAL A 992 13.69 -2.89 -11.13
C VAL A 992 13.65 -3.48 -9.72
N GLU A 993 14.79 -3.51 -9.02
CA GLU A 993 14.87 -4.04 -7.64
C GLU A 993 14.87 -2.92 -6.59
N GLN A 994 15.18 -1.68 -6.96
CA GLN A 994 15.02 -0.50 -6.09
C GLN A 994 14.88 0.77 -6.92
N LEU A 995 14.11 1.74 -6.41
CA LEU A 995 13.96 3.08 -6.97
C LEU A 995 14.37 4.13 -5.93
N GLU A 996 15.18 5.10 -6.35
CA GLU A 996 15.55 6.27 -5.56
C GLU A 996 15.23 7.54 -6.36
N TRP A 997 14.31 8.33 -5.83
CA TRP A 997 14.06 9.69 -6.28
C TRP A 997 14.93 10.66 -5.51
N LYS A 998 15.59 11.57 -6.21
CA LYS A 998 16.26 12.72 -5.64
C LYS A 998 15.65 13.97 -6.22
N GLY A 999 15.40 14.97 -5.38
CA GLY A 999 15.06 16.28 -5.88
C GLY A 999 15.46 17.40 -4.95
N ASP A 1000 15.17 18.63 -5.35
CA ASP A 1000 15.48 19.83 -4.57
C ASP A 1000 14.35 20.86 -4.60
N ASP A 1001 14.55 21.96 -3.87
CA ASP A 1001 13.66 23.11 -3.83
C ASP A 1001 13.71 23.99 -5.10
N GLN A 1002 14.57 23.65 -6.06
CA GLN A 1002 14.62 24.24 -7.41
C GLN A 1002 13.85 23.40 -8.44
N GLY A 1003 13.23 22.29 -8.00
CA GLY A 1003 12.41 21.41 -8.81
C GLY A 1003 13.20 20.32 -9.54
N GLN A 1004 14.53 20.27 -9.44
CA GLN A 1004 15.34 19.20 -10.05
C GLN A 1004 14.91 17.85 -9.52
N LEU A 1005 14.87 16.85 -10.40
CA LEU A 1005 14.38 15.51 -10.13
C LEU A 1005 15.21 14.51 -10.93
N GLN A 1006 15.82 13.57 -10.21
CA GLN A 1006 16.55 12.45 -10.77
C GLN A 1006 15.96 11.14 -10.25
N LEU A 1007 15.93 10.14 -11.12
CA LEU A 1007 15.52 8.79 -10.76
C LEU A 1007 16.71 7.85 -10.93
N SER A 1008 17.02 7.10 -9.89
CA SER A 1008 18.00 6.02 -9.92
C SER A 1008 17.31 4.69 -9.71
N LEU A 1009 17.71 3.70 -10.50
CA LEU A 1009 17.14 2.36 -10.51
C LEU A 1009 18.26 1.35 -10.27
N GLN A 1010 18.08 0.46 -9.30
CA GLN A 1010 18.86 -0.78 -9.22
C GLN A 1010 18.10 -1.86 -9.97
N GLN A 1011 18.83 -2.73 -10.67
CA GLN A 1011 18.23 -3.67 -11.61
C GLN A 1011 18.86 -5.06 -11.49
N SER A 1012 18.03 -6.09 -11.60
CA SER A 1012 18.47 -7.49 -11.73
C SER A 1012 18.15 -8.03 -13.12
N ALA A 1013 18.84 -9.08 -13.53
CA ALA A 1013 18.56 -9.75 -14.80
C ALA A 1013 17.16 -10.38 -14.79
N ALA A 1014 16.37 -10.09 -15.83
CA ALA A 1014 15.09 -10.78 -16.10
C ALA A 1014 15.32 -11.97 -17.02
N ALA A 1015 16.30 -12.82 -16.68
CA ALA A 1015 16.58 -14.08 -17.39
C ALA A 1015 15.27 -14.89 -17.54
N PRO A 1016 15.10 -15.71 -18.59
CA PRO A 1016 13.87 -16.47 -18.79
C PRO A 1016 13.63 -17.38 -17.60
N TYR A 1017 12.76 -16.94 -16.68
CA TYR A 1017 12.44 -17.71 -15.49
C TYR A 1017 11.75 -19.00 -15.94
N SER A 1018 12.49 -20.10 -15.96
CA SER A 1018 11.90 -21.43 -15.93
C SER A 1018 11.22 -21.54 -14.58
N GLY A 1019 9.93 -21.21 -14.48
CA GLY A 1019 9.32 -20.93 -13.18
C GLY A 1019 9.59 -22.01 -12.13
N TRP A 1020 9.68 -21.61 -10.86
CA TRP A 1020 9.37 -22.49 -9.73
C TRP A 1020 7.90 -22.89 -9.86
N LEU A 1021 7.63 -23.76 -10.80
CA LEU A 1021 6.38 -24.43 -10.97
C LEU A 1021 6.53 -25.67 -10.09
N ILE A 1022 5.53 -25.96 -9.28
CA ILE A 1022 5.17 -27.37 -9.12
C ILE A 1022 4.97 -27.79 -10.56
N ALA A 1023 5.96 -28.46 -11.15
CA ALA A 1023 5.79 -28.98 -12.48
C ALA A 1023 4.59 -29.91 -12.34
N ALA A 1024 3.43 -29.42 -12.73
CA ALA A 1024 2.29 -30.25 -12.97
C ALA A 1024 2.81 -31.33 -13.89
N ALA A 1025 2.84 -32.55 -13.35
CA ALA A 1025 3.72 -33.62 -13.79
C ALA A 1025 3.97 -33.54 -15.30
N LEU A 1026 5.17 -33.10 -15.73
CA LEU A 1026 5.50 -32.83 -17.14
C LEU A 1026 4.81 -33.86 -18.04
N HIS A 1027 3.76 -33.49 -18.77
CA HIS A 1027 2.97 -34.47 -19.54
C HIS A 1027 3.18 -34.28 -21.03
N THR A 1028 3.76 -35.29 -21.67
CA THR A 1028 4.00 -35.34 -23.11
C THR A 1028 3.88 -36.80 -23.59
N THR A 1029 4.26 -37.07 -24.84
CA THR A 1029 4.36 -38.42 -25.37
C THR A 1029 5.73 -38.67 -25.98
N LEU A 1030 6.07 -39.93 -26.19
CA LEU A 1030 7.19 -40.27 -27.05
C LEU A 1030 6.88 -39.88 -28.50
N ALA A 1031 7.69 -39.00 -29.08
CA ALA A 1031 7.58 -38.64 -30.50
C ALA A 1031 8.06 -39.78 -31.41
N ALA A 1032 8.96 -40.63 -30.91
CA ALA A 1032 9.51 -41.77 -31.61
C ALA A 1032 9.63 -42.98 -30.66
N PRO A 1033 9.53 -44.22 -31.17
CA PRO A 1033 9.72 -45.41 -30.35
C PRO A 1033 11.14 -45.45 -29.78
N ALA A 1034 11.29 -45.99 -28.57
CA ALA A 1034 12.56 -46.16 -27.89
C ALA A 1034 12.73 -47.63 -27.48
N THR A 1035 13.86 -48.24 -27.84
CA THR A 1035 14.13 -49.66 -27.52
C THR A 1035 14.75 -49.80 -26.14
N ALA A 1036 14.57 -50.96 -25.51
CA ALA A 1036 15.33 -51.33 -24.32
C ALA A 1036 16.84 -51.16 -24.58
N GLY A 1037 17.56 -50.54 -23.64
CA GLY A 1037 18.97 -50.16 -23.76
C GLY A 1037 19.22 -48.78 -24.37
N ALA A 1038 18.19 -48.02 -24.78
CA ALA A 1038 18.37 -46.65 -25.26
C ALA A 1038 18.66 -45.68 -24.10
N SER A 1039 19.72 -44.87 -24.22
CA SER A 1039 20.07 -43.80 -23.28
C SER A 1039 19.50 -42.43 -23.66
N THR A 1040 18.89 -42.32 -24.83
CA THR A 1040 18.25 -41.08 -25.31
C THR A 1040 16.86 -41.41 -25.82
N VAL A 1041 15.87 -40.63 -25.38
CA VAL A 1041 14.48 -40.71 -25.83
C VAL A 1041 14.10 -39.42 -26.56
N THR A 1042 13.19 -39.51 -27.53
CA THR A 1042 12.67 -38.32 -28.21
C THR A 1042 11.25 -38.05 -27.75
N LEU A 1043 11.06 -36.96 -27.02
CA LEU A 1043 9.76 -36.51 -26.55
C LEU A 1043 9.09 -35.65 -27.63
N ALA A 1044 7.77 -35.69 -27.69
CA ALA A 1044 6.98 -34.73 -28.45
C ALA A 1044 7.16 -33.32 -27.86
N ALA A 1045 6.67 -32.31 -28.58
CA ALA A 1045 6.67 -30.93 -28.13
C ALA A 1045 6.22 -30.89 -26.66
N LEU A 1046 7.06 -30.32 -25.78
CA LEU A 1046 6.64 -30.18 -24.39
C LEU A 1046 5.60 -29.08 -24.30
N THR A 1047 4.86 -29.13 -23.21
CA THR A 1047 3.86 -28.12 -22.91
C THR A 1047 4.49 -26.73 -22.82
N GLY A 1048 3.92 -25.74 -23.51
CA GLY A 1048 4.49 -24.38 -23.61
C GLY A 1048 5.63 -24.22 -24.61
N SER A 1049 5.91 -25.24 -25.43
CA SER A 1049 6.95 -25.23 -26.48
C SER A 1049 6.86 -24.04 -27.44
N ALA A 1050 5.68 -23.47 -27.68
CA ALA A 1050 5.51 -22.28 -28.53
C ALA A 1050 6.24 -21.04 -28.00
N ALA A 1051 6.43 -20.93 -26.68
CA ALA A 1051 7.01 -19.76 -26.02
C ALA A 1051 8.39 -20.02 -25.39
N ASN A 1052 8.68 -21.28 -25.03
CA ASN A 1052 9.86 -21.65 -24.25
C ASN A 1052 10.75 -22.63 -25.01
N SER A 1053 12.04 -22.68 -24.67
CA SER A 1053 12.91 -23.80 -25.08
C SER A 1053 12.57 -25.07 -24.28
N ALA A 1054 12.98 -26.24 -24.76
CA ALA A 1054 12.76 -27.48 -24.03
C ALA A 1054 13.57 -27.57 -22.73
N ALA A 1055 14.81 -27.06 -22.72
CA ALA A 1055 15.65 -27.05 -21.53
C ALA A 1055 15.10 -26.15 -20.41
N SER A 1056 14.33 -25.12 -20.76
CA SER A 1056 13.61 -24.28 -19.77
C SER A 1056 12.34 -24.93 -19.20
N VAL A 1057 11.86 -26.04 -19.77
CA VAL A 1057 10.65 -26.75 -19.32
C VAL A 1057 10.99 -28.07 -18.63
N LEU A 1058 12.06 -28.74 -19.06
CA LEU A 1058 12.52 -30.02 -18.53
C LEU A 1058 13.98 -29.91 -18.06
N PRO A 1059 14.22 -29.64 -16.76
CA PRO A 1059 15.59 -29.54 -16.25
C PRO A 1059 16.24 -30.93 -16.12
N GLY A 1060 17.58 -30.95 -16.17
CA GLY A 1060 18.36 -32.15 -15.84
C GLY A 1060 18.10 -32.58 -14.39
N GLY A 1061 18.07 -33.89 -14.15
CA GLY A 1061 17.70 -34.47 -12.84
C GLY A 1061 16.20 -34.73 -12.67
N THR A 1062 15.35 -34.32 -13.61
CA THR A 1062 13.91 -34.61 -13.56
C THR A 1062 13.65 -36.12 -13.66
N VAL A 1063 12.83 -36.65 -12.75
CA VAL A 1063 12.37 -38.04 -12.79
C VAL A 1063 11.11 -38.13 -13.64
N LEU A 1064 11.08 -39.06 -14.61
CA LEU A 1064 9.98 -39.29 -15.52
C LEU A 1064 9.50 -40.75 -15.44
N THR A 1065 8.22 -40.98 -15.64
CA THR A 1065 7.63 -42.27 -15.96
C THR A 1065 7.36 -42.32 -17.45
N VAL A 1066 8.05 -43.21 -18.17
CA VAL A 1066 7.83 -43.48 -19.59
C VAL A 1066 6.83 -44.62 -19.73
N GLY A 1067 5.82 -44.47 -20.59
CA GLY A 1067 4.79 -45.48 -20.81
C GLY A 1067 3.73 -45.52 -19.70
N TYR A 1068 3.41 -44.38 -19.08
CA TYR A 1068 2.43 -44.33 -17.99
C TYR A 1068 1.09 -44.96 -18.38
N GLY A 1069 0.52 -45.77 -17.48
CA GLY A 1069 -0.73 -46.50 -17.72
C GLY A 1069 -0.58 -47.78 -18.56
N THR A 1070 0.64 -48.12 -19.00
CA THR A 1070 0.93 -49.37 -19.70
C THR A 1070 1.61 -50.39 -18.77
N ALA A 1071 1.57 -51.67 -19.14
CA ALA A 1071 2.32 -52.73 -18.44
C ALA A 1071 3.85 -52.57 -18.56
N GLY A 1072 4.31 -51.70 -19.48
CA GLY A 1072 5.72 -51.39 -19.70
C GLY A 1072 6.22 -50.16 -18.96
N ALA A 1073 5.39 -49.52 -18.12
CA ALA A 1073 5.77 -48.28 -17.44
C ALA A 1073 7.08 -48.43 -16.64
N GLU A 1074 8.02 -47.50 -16.82
CA GLU A 1074 9.26 -47.45 -16.05
C GLU A 1074 9.67 -46.03 -15.70
N THR A 1075 10.38 -45.91 -14.57
CA THR A 1075 10.86 -44.62 -14.05
C THR A 1075 12.31 -44.40 -14.43
N VAL A 1076 12.58 -43.24 -15.04
CA VAL A 1076 13.89 -42.82 -15.52
C VAL A 1076 14.23 -41.43 -15.01
N THR A 1077 15.50 -41.04 -15.06
CA THR A 1077 15.94 -39.70 -14.67
C THR A 1077 16.67 -39.04 -15.83
N VAL A 1078 16.36 -37.77 -16.09
CA VAL A 1078 17.05 -36.97 -17.11
C VAL A 1078 18.48 -36.67 -16.65
N ALA A 1079 19.47 -36.87 -17.52
CA ALA A 1079 20.86 -36.56 -17.20
C ALA A 1079 21.06 -35.03 -17.02
N PRO A 1080 21.99 -34.58 -16.17
CA PRO A 1080 22.41 -33.17 -16.14
C PRO A 1080 22.86 -32.70 -17.53
N GLY A 1081 22.30 -31.58 -18.02
CA GLY A 1081 22.53 -31.12 -19.40
C GLY A 1081 22.00 -32.05 -20.50
N GLY A 1082 21.20 -33.06 -20.14
CA GLY A 1082 20.73 -34.11 -21.04
C GLY A 1082 19.64 -33.70 -22.02
N VAL A 1083 19.11 -32.47 -21.94
CA VAL A 1083 18.06 -31.97 -22.84
C VAL A 1083 18.69 -31.20 -23.99
N ALA A 1084 18.39 -31.62 -25.22
CA ALA A 1084 18.92 -30.98 -26.41
C ALA A 1084 18.48 -29.51 -26.54
N THR A 1085 19.39 -28.67 -27.03
CA THR A 1085 19.12 -27.25 -27.28
C THR A 1085 17.99 -27.10 -28.31
N THR A 1086 17.00 -26.27 -27.99
CA THR A 1086 15.82 -26.02 -28.83
C THR A 1086 15.42 -24.55 -28.73
N THR A 1087 14.84 -24.00 -29.80
CA THR A 1087 14.19 -22.69 -29.79
C THR A 1087 12.68 -22.83 -29.59
N PRO A 1088 12.00 -21.79 -29.04
CA PRO A 1088 10.54 -21.75 -29.01
C PRO A 1088 9.92 -22.07 -30.38
N GLY A 1089 8.85 -22.87 -30.37
CA GLY A 1089 8.18 -23.45 -31.54
C GLY A 1089 8.62 -24.89 -31.88
N TYR A 1090 9.42 -25.54 -31.05
CA TYR A 1090 9.90 -26.91 -31.34
C TYR A 1090 8.77 -27.95 -31.29
N THR A 1091 8.83 -28.94 -32.19
CA THR A 1091 7.84 -30.01 -32.32
C THR A 1091 8.23 -31.31 -31.59
N SER A 1092 9.50 -31.43 -31.21
CA SER A 1092 10.07 -32.56 -30.45
C SER A 1092 11.40 -32.17 -29.81
N VAL A 1093 11.85 -32.94 -28.82
CA VAL A 1093 13.13 -32.75 -28.15
C VAL A 1093 13.79 -34.09 -27.80
N ALA A 1094 15.11 -34.19 -28.00
CA ALA A 1094 15.90 -35.32 -27.55
C ALA A 1094 16.32 -35.14 -26.09
N VAL A 1095 16.12 -36.17 -25.27
CA VAL A 1095 16.38 -36.19 -23.84
C VAL A 1095 17.25 -37.39 -23.49
N THR A 1096 18.43 -37.11 -22.95
CA THR A 1096 19.40 -38.11 -22.48
C THR A 1096 19.11 -38.45 -21.03
N LEU A 1097 19.13 -39.74 -20.71
CA LEU A 1097 18.81 -40.30 -19.40
C LEU A 1097 20.08 -40.66 -18.62
N THR A 1098 20.02 -40.65 -17.29
CA THR A 1098 21.13 -41.08 -16.42
C THR A 1098 21.37 -42.60 -16.49
N ALA A 1099 20.36 -43.37 -16.86
CA ALA A 1099 20.43 -44.81 -17.09
C ALA A 1099 19.60 -45.18 -18.35
N PRO A 1100 20.01 -46.22 -19.11
CA PRO A 1100 19.25 -46.67 -20.27
C PRO A 1100 17.88 -47.24 -19.89
N LEU A 1101 16.91 -47.17 -20.80
CA LEU A 1101 15.60 -47.80 -20.64
C LEU A 1101 15.73 -49.31 -20.42
N ALA A 1102 15.01 -49.87 -19.44
CA ALA A 1102 14.96 -51.31 -19.24
C ALA A 1102 13.93 -51.99 -20.17
N ARG A 1103 12.97 -51.23 -20.71
CA ARG A 1103 11.89 -51.72 -21.57
C ARG A 1103 11.86 -50.97 -22.91
N SER A 1104 11.17 -51.57 -23.88
CA SER A 1104 10.90 -50.92 -25.15
C SER A 1104 9.55 -50.23 -25.09
N HIS A 1105 9.46 -49.03 -25.64
CA HIS A 1105 8.30 -48.17 -25.66
C HIS A 1105 7.96 -47.75 -27.09
N VAL A 1106 6.66 -47.68 -27.42
CA VAL A 1106 6.21 -47.23 -28.75
C VAL A 1106 5.95 -45.72 -28.79
N ALA A 1107 5.96 -45.14 -29.99
CA ALA A 1107 5.57 -43.74 -30.16
C ALA A 1107 4.12 -43.50 -29.71
N GLY A 1108 3.87 -42.32 -29.15
CA GLY A 1108 2.57 -41.93 -28.60
C GLY A 1108 2.30 -42.39 -27.17
N GLU A 1109 3.18 -43.21 -26.58
CA GLU A 1109 3.08 -43.54 -25.16
C GLU A 1109 3.26 -42.31 -24.27
N ALA A 1110 2.48 -42.24 -23.20
CA ALA A 1110 2.49 -41.13 -22.27
C ALA A 1110 3.81 -41.09 -21.48
N VAL A 1111 4.39 -39.90 -21.39
CA VAL A 1111 5.54 -39.59 -20.55
C VAL A 1111 5.09 -38.53 -19.56
N CYS A 1112 5.16 -38.86 -18.27
CA CYS A 1112 4.79 -37.96 -17.18
C CYS A 1112 5.89 -37.89 -16.12
N GLN A 1113 5.87 -36.94 -15.18
CA GLN A 1113 6.58 -37.17 -13.92
C GLN A 1113 5.83 -38.23 -13.08
N PRO A 1114 6.51 -38.94 -12.15
CA PRO A 1114 5.84 -39.88 -11.26
C PRO A 1114 4.67 -39.24 -10.52
N LEU A 1115 3.49 -39.87 -10.60
CA LEU A 1115 2.30 -39.38 -9.91
C LEU A 1115 2.20 -39.92 -8.47
N PRO A 1116 1.68 -39.12 -7.53
CA PRO A 1116 1.32 -39.62 -6.20
C PRO A 1116 0.29 -40.74 -6.25
N ALA A 1117 0.28 -41.58 -5.22
CA ALA A 1117 -0.68 -42.69 -5.11
C ALA A 1117 -2.13 -42.17 -5.13
N GLY A 1118 -2.97 -42.77 -5.97
CA GLY A 1118 -4.40 -42.43 -6.10
C GLY A 1118 -4.71 -41.34 -7.14
N VAL A 1119 -3.71 -40.78 -7.81
CA VAL A 1119 -3.89 -39.80 -8.90
C VAL A 1119 -3.82 -40.50 -10.26
N THR A 1120 -4.75 -40.20 -11.16
CA THR A 1120 -4.76 -40.70 -12.55
C THR A 1120 -4.68 -39.53 -13.53
N LEU A 1121 -3.93 -39.71 -14.62
CA LEU A 1121 -3.91 -38.74 -15.71
C LEU A 1121 -5.26 -38.75 -16.46
N PRO A 1122 -5.79 -37.58 -16.87
CA PRO A 1122 -6.94 -37.53 -17.78
C PRO A 1122 -6.59 -38.16 -19.13
N GLY A 1123 -7.60 -38.51 -19.94
CA GLY A 1123 -7.40 -39.09 -21.27
C GLY A 1123 -6.77 -38.14 -22.30
N THR A 1124 -6.17 -38.70 -23.34
CA THR A 1124 -5.21 -38.04 -24.26
C THR A 1124 -5.72 -36.89 -25.14
N ALA A 1125 -7.02 -36.67 -25.22
CA ALA A 1125 -7.64 -35.75 -26.19
C ALA A 1125 -8.01 -34.36 -25.65
N ALA A 1126 -7.73 -34.07 -24.37
CA ALA A 1126 -8.07 -32.80 -23.74
C ALA A 1126 -6.97 -32.35 -22.77
N TYR A 1127 -5.88 -31.80 -23.31
CA TYR A 1127 -4.90 -31.10 -22.48
C TYR A 1127 -4.76 -29.65 -22.94
N PRO A 1128 -5.13 -28.70 -22.08
CA PRO A 1128 -4.63 -27.36 -22.19
C PRO A 1128 -3.12 -27.33 -21.91
N ALA A 1129 -2.41 -26.34 -22.45
CA ALA A 1129 -1.03 -26.10 -22.05
C ALA A 1129 -0.98 -25.75 -20.54
N SER A 1130 0.15 -25.99 -19.86
CA SER A 1130 0.47 -25.66 -18.45
C SER A 1130 0.48 -24.15 -18.16
N LEU A 1131 -0.13 -23.37 -19.06
CA LEU A 1131 -0.31 -21.92 -19.04
C LEU A 1131 -1.77 -21.53 -19.35
N ASP A 1132 -2.69 -22.50 -19.47
CA ASP A 1132 -4.13 -22.24 -19.64
C ASP A 1132 -4.82 -22.15 -18.26
N PRO A 1133 -5.46 -21.01 -17.94
CA PRO A 1133 -6.16 -20.81 -16.67
C PRO A 1133 -7.34 -21.78 -16.41
N ALA A 1134 -7.75 -22.60 -17.37
CA ALA A 1134 -8.88 -23.53 -17.24
C ALA A 1134 -8.51 -24.99 -16.89
N ALA A 1135 -7.23 -25.37 -16.84
CA ALA A 1135 -6.82 -26.76 -16.60
C ALA A 1135 -6.93 -27.15 -15.11
N THR A 1136 -7.80 -28.11 -14.77
CA THR A 1136 -7.97 -28.63 -13.39
C THR A 1136 -7.84 -30.14 -13.35
N LEU A 1137 -7.06 -30.68 -12.40
CA LEU A 1137 -7.15 -32.07 -11.95
C LEU A 1137 -8.10 -32.11 -10.75
N THR A 1138 -9.21 -32.82 -10.87
CA THR A 1138 -10.07 -33.15 -9.73
C THR A 1138 -9.51 -34.38 -9.02
N ALA A 1139 -8.90 -34.19 -7.85
CA ALA A 1139 -8.78 -35.22 -6.84
C ALA A 1139 -9.86 -35.00 -5.78
N THR A 1140 -10.70 -36.01 -5.54
CA THR A 1140 -11.70 -36.00 -4.47
C THR A 1140 -10.97 -36.13 -3.13
N GLY A 1141 -10.88 -35.05 -2.35
CA GLY A 1141 -10.50 -35.09 -0.92
C GLY A 1141 -9.08 -34.66 -0.51
N GLY A 1142 -8.38 -33.82 -1.28
CA GLY A 1142 -7.05 -33.27 -0.94
C GLY A 1142 -6.73 -31.95 -1.65
N PRO A 1143 -5.59 -31.29 -1.35
CA PRO A 1143 -5.26 -29.96 -1.87
C PRO A 1143 -5.29 -29.93 -3.40
N ARG A 1144 -5.77 -28.82 -3.95
CA ARG A 1144 -5.94 -28.60 -5.38
C ARG A 1144 -4.58 -28.67 -6.07
N ALA A 1145 -4.29 -29.77 -6.74
CA ALA A 1145 -3.21 -29.80 -7.73
C ALA A 1145 -3.65 -28.95 -8.93
N ALA A 1146 -3.25 -27.68 -8.95
CA ALA A 1146 -3.34 -26.85 -10.14
C ALA A 1146 -2.28 -27.33 -11.15
N TYR A 1147 -2.68 -27.39 -12.43
CA TYR A 1147 -1.77 -27.63 -13.55
C TYR A 1147 -0.77 -26.49 -13.75
#